data_AF-A0A0C9LWF0-F1
#
_entry.id   AF-A0A0C9LWF0-F1
#
_cell.length_a   1.000
_cell.length_b   1.000
_cell.length_c   1.000
_cell.angle_alpha   90.00
_cell.angle_beta   90.00
_cell.angle_gamma   90.00
#
_symmetry.space_group_name_H-M   'P 1'
#
loop_
_entity.id
_entity.type
_entity.pdbx_description
1 polymer ?
#
loop_
_entity_poly.entity_id
_entity_poly.type
_entity_poly.pdbx_seq_one_letter_code
_entity_poly.pdbx_strand_id
1 'polypeptide(L)'
;MERSATHAGSWYSSDKTRLNEELEFYLDKAVKNSQEKLPIKGTRAIIGPHAGFRYSGPTAGFAYKAVDTSNIKRVFLLGPSHHAYIDGCSLSKCSSYETPFGSIKLNREVIDELHETGKFRWMSQSVDEDEHSLEMHLPFTYKIFEDKIDDVSLIPILVGSISATKEKMYGQLLAKYLQDPQNLFIISSDFCHWGSRFHYTYYTKSDKSGEKPMELGSSNKNQMERPIYESIQDLDIQGIDILESLSFDKFQAYLADTQNTICGRHPIAVLMAALEALRGKKEFSKQTLKCLHYDQSSQCKKHTDSSLANHSMDDASEKLVIALNSCYHATDSMALATVSRDWRDLTPMADDNQEVQQQKYKQQQQQQQKQQQQGQQQQPNPQQGQQQQQQQDQQQYYAQMQYEQSLQNDSHSVILVTAGYDNTVRFWEALSGICSKTIKHPDSQVNRLCISPDKTILAAAGNHSVRLYDIASSNDSPFVVFGEHTGNVIATGFHGEGRWMFTASEDGHLKIWDTRSGRNPVLTRNFDNGAPITDAVMHANQGELITCDQNGAVKIWDLTAHSCTHELVPEEGVPMRSVTVASDGSMLIAVNNKGNCYVWKLSNGPDSNEVEPIHQFQAHNNYILRVMLSPDTKLLATCSADNTAKIWNTEKNFELLLTLQGHQRWVWDCAFSADSAYLVTASSDHVARLWELQNGETIRQYNGHHKAAVCVALNDLSVGYS
;
A
#
# COMPACT_ATOMS: atom_id res chain seq x y z
N MET A 1 -13.98 -28.26 -8.91
CA MET A 1 -12.74 -27.46 -8.83
C MET A 1 -13.13 -26.17 -8.16
N GLU A 2 -12.43 -25.82 -7.10
CA GLU A 2 -12.70 -24.62 -6.29
C GLU A 2 -11.66 -23.56 -6.65
N ARG A 3 -12.08 -22.30 -6.73
CA ARG A 3 -11.18 -21.16 -6.94
C ARG A 3 -10.67 -20.69 -5.58
N SER A 4 -9.34 -20.69 -5.39
CA SER A 4 -8.74 -20.18 -4.15
C SER A 4 -8.78 -18.65 -4.07
N ALA A 5 -8.79 -18.13 -2.83
CA ALA A 5 -8.72 -16.70 -2.54
C ALA A 5 -7.27 -16.19 -2.61
N THR A 6 -6.70 -16.12 -3.81
CA THR A 6 -5.29 -15.77 -4.07
C THR A 6 -4.93 -14.33 -3.68
N HIS A 7 -5.91 -13.43 -3.56
CA HIS A 7 -5.72 -12.04 -3.18
C HIS A 7 -5.96 -11.80 -1.67
N ALA A 8 -6.30 -12.84 -0.91
CA ALA A 8 -6.37 -12.77 0.55
C ALA A 8 -4.96 -12.64 1.15
N GLY A 9 -4.78 -11.70 2.07
CA GLY A 9 -3.49 -11.34 2.67
C GLY A 9 -2.72 -10.26 1.89
N SER A 10 -3.09 -10.02 0.64
CA SER A 10 -2.45 -9.03 -0.24
C SER A 10 -3.37 -7.82 -0.51
N TRP A 11 -4.63 -8.05 -0.89
CA TRP A 11 -5.59 -6.96 -1.21
C TRP A 11 -6.65 -6.71 -0.13
N TYR A 12 -6.91 -7.72 0.71
CA TYR A 12 -7.73 -7.67 1.91
C TYR A 12 -7.21 -8.67 2.94
N SER A 13 -7.58 -8.54 4.21
CA SER A 13 -7.04 -9.43 5.25
C SER A 13 -7.40 -10.91 5.02
N SER A 14 -6.41 -11.81 5.13
CA SER A 14 -6.64 -13.26 5.13
C SER A 14 -7.15 -13.78 6.48
N ASP A 15 -7.02 -12.99 7.55
CA ASP A 15 -7.55 -13.34 8.87
C ASP A 15 -9.06 -13.05 8.92
N LYS A 16 -9.83 -14.11 9.11
CA LYS A 16 -11.30 -14.06 9.20
C LYS A 16 -11.80 -13.05 10.23
N THR A 17 -11.15 -12.95 11.40
CA THR A 17 -11.62 -12.08 12.49
C THR A 17 -11.39 -10.62 12.13
N ARG A 18 -10.18 -10.30 11.67
CA ARG A 18 -9.81 -8.96 11.24
C ARG A 18 -10.63 -8.50 10.04
N LEU A 19 -10.80 -9.36 9.03
CA LEU A 19 -11.63 -9.05 7.87
C LEU A 19 -13.08 -8.78 8.26
N ASN A 20 -13.62 -9.51 9.25
CA ASN A 20 -14.97 -9.27 9.76
C ASN A 20 -15.10 -7.86 10.35
N GLU A 21 -14.16 -7.47 11.21
CA GLU A 21 -14.14 -6.16 11.87
C GLU A 21 -13.99 -5.02 10.85
N GLU A 22 -13.11 -5.17 9.86
CA GLU A 22 -12.92 -4.19 8.78
C GLU A 22 -14.22 -4.01 7.97
N LEU A 23 -14.86 -5.11 7.55
CA LEU A 23 -16.11 -5.05 6.79
C LEU A 23 -17.28 -4.48 7.59
N GLU A 24 -17.43 -4.84 8.86
CA GLU A 24 -18.44 -4.27 9.75
C GLU A 24 -18.24 -2.77 9.93
N PHE A 25 -17.00 -2.33 10.15
CA PHE A 25 -16.65 -0.92 10.25
C PHE A 25 -17.03 -0.15 8.98
N TYR A 26 -16.74 -0.69 7.79
CA TYR A 26 -17.11 -0.04 6.52
C TYR A 26 -18.62 0.03 6.31
N LEU A 27 -19.34 -1.06 6.60
CA LEU A 27 -20.80 -1.11 6.48
C LEU A 27 -21.50 -0.17 7.47
N ASP A 28 -20.98 -0.03 8.69
CA ASP A 28 -21.52 0.88 9.70
C ASP A 28 -21.24 2.34 9.37
N LYS A 29 -20.05 2.64 8.84
CA LYS A 29 -19.70 3.98 8.33
C LYS A 29 -20.67 4.42 7.23
N ALA A 30 -21.05 3.50 6.35
CA ALA A 30 -22.04 3.77 5.31
C ALA A 30 -23.42 4.15 5.88
N VAL A 31 -23.89 3.48 6.94
CA VAL A 31 -25.17 3.82 7.60
C VAL A 31 -25.13 5.21 8.23
N LYS A 32 -24.01 5.56 8.89
CA LYS A 32 -23.88 6.84 9.61
C LYS A 32 -23.77 8.04 8.66
N ASN A 33 -23.13 7.86 7.51
CA ASN A 33 -22.76 8.97 6.62
C ASN A 33 -23.61 9.05 5.34
N SER A 34 -24.49 8.08 5.07
CA SER A 34 -25.36 8.13 3.90
C SER A 34 -26.45 9.18 4.08
N GLN A 35 -26.71 9.94 3.02
CA GLN A 35 -27.86 10.85 2.94
C GLN A 35 -29.19 10.10 2.73
N GLU A 36 -29.12 8.83 2.35
CA GLU A 36 -30.27 7.97 2.08
C GLU A 36 -30.46 6.93 3.17
N LYS A 37 -31.72 6.53 3.40
CA LYS A 37 -32.03 5.46 4.36
C LYS A 37 -31.64 4.10 3.76
N LEU A 38 -30.53 3.54 4.23
CA LEU A 38 -30.04 2.21 3.85
C LEU A 38 -30.67 1.11 4.73
N PRO A 39 -30.94 -0.10 4.20
CA PRO A 39 -30.81 -0.51 2.79
C PRO A 39 -31.92 0.06 1.89
N ILE A 40 -31.65 0.20 0.59
CA ILE A 40 -32.60 0.72 -0.38
C ILE A 40 -33.45 -0.44 -0.90
N LYS A 41 -34.76 -0.37 -0.65
CA LYS A 41 -35.70 -1.40 -1.14
C LYS A 41 -35.73 -1.38 -2.66
N GLY A 42 -35.56 -2.55 -3.28
CA GLY A 42 -35.61 -2.71 -4.73
C GLY A 42 -34.27 -2.51 -5.44
N THR A 43 -33.14 -2.47 -4.72
CA THR A 43 -31.80 -2.43 -5.34
C THR A 43 -31.56 -3.67 -6.19
N ARG A 44 -31.34 -3.48 -7.50
CA ARG A 44 -31.13 -4.57 -8.47
C ARG A 44 -29.72 -4.65 -9.01
N ALA A 45 -29.02 -3.53 -9.03
CA ALA A 45 -27.63 -3.48 -9.41
C ALA A 45 -26.86 -2.51 -8.52
N ILE A 46 -25.61 -2.84 -8.24
CA ILE A 46 -24.65 -1.94 -7.60
C ILE A 46 -23.41 -1.85 -8.49
N ILE A 47 -22.81 -0.67 -8.53
CA ILE A 47 -21.47 -0.45 -9.08
C ILE A 47 -20.57 -0.17 -7.88
N GLY A 48 -19.50 -0.96 -7.75
CA GLY A 48 -18.55 -0.83 -6.65
C GLY A 48 -17.10 -0.88 -7.15
N PRO A 49 -16.18 -0.23 -6.42
CA PRO A 49 -14.76 -0.24 -6.77
C PRO A 49 -14.11 -1.61 -6.52
N HIS A 50 -13.03 -1.88 -7.24
CA HIS A 50 -12.24 -3.13 -7.15
C HIS A 50 -10.76 -2.90 -6.83
N ALA A 51 -10.42 -1.79 -6.19
CA ALA A 51 -9.12 -1.62 -5.53
C ALA A 51 -9.05 -2.38 -4.18
N GLY A 52 -7.88 -2.43 -3.54
CA GLY A 52 -7.70 -3.09 -2.23
C GLY A 52 -8.52 -2.46 -1.11
N PHE A 53 -8.94 -3.25 -0.11
CA PHE A 53 -9.93 -2.84 0.91
C PHE A 53 -9.50 -1.66 1.77
N ARG A 54 -8.19 -1.47 1.97
CA ARG A 54 -7.65 -0.28 2.63
C ARG A 54 -8.16 1.02 1.99
N TYR A 55 -8.27 1.03 0.66
CA TYR A 55 -8.69 2.19 -0.11
C TYR A 55 -10.15 2.10 -0.52
N SER A 56 -10.58 0.98 -1.08
CA SER A 56 -11.92 0.80 -1.66
C SER A 56 -12.96 0.37 -0.64
N GLY A 57 -12.56 -0.23 0.48
CA GLY A 57 -13.45 -0.80 1.47
C GLY A 57 -14.48 0.19 2.02
N PRO A 58 -14.07 1.39 2.48
CA PRO A 58 -15.01 2.39 2.95
C PRO A 58 -16.07 2.77 1.91
N THR A 59 -15.67 2.96 0.65
CA THR A 59 -16.57 3.32 -0.45
C THR A 59 -17.45 2.13 -0.85
N ALA A 60 -16.87 0.94 -1.04
CA ALA A 60 -17.59 -0.30 -1.33
C ALA A 60 -18.65 -0.61 -0.26
N GLY A 61 -18.39 -0.30 1.01
CA GLY A 61 -19.36 -0.41 2.10
C GLY A 61 -20.69 0.30 1.80
N PHE A 62 -20.69 1.47 1.15
CA PHE A 62 -21.92 2.15 0.73
C PHE A 62 -22.71 1.36 -0.33
N ALA A 63 -22.01 0.72 -1.27
CA ALA A 63 -22.65 -0.09 -2.32
C ALA A 63 -23.35 -1.31 -1.71
N TYR A 64 -22.61 -2.06 -0.89
CA TYR A 64 -23.10 -3.30 -0.30
C TYR A 64 -24.17 -3.06 0.75
N LYS A 65 -24.09 -1.98 1.53
CA LYS A 65 -25.13 -1.63 2.51
C LYS A 65 -26.44 -1.15 1.86
N ALA A 66 -26.40 -0.71 0.61
CA ALA A 66 -27.60 -0.34 -0.15
C ALA A 66 -28.42 -1.54 -0.64
N VAL A 67 -27.84 -2.75 -0.63
CA VAL A 67 -28.51 -3.96 -1.10
C VAL A 67 -29.49 -4.47 -0.04
N ASP A 68 -30.76 -4.60 -0.42
CA ASP A 68 -31.74 -5.35 0.36
C ASP A 68 -31.58 -6.85 0.05
N THR A 69 -31.04 -7.59 1.01
CA THR A 69 -30.72 -9.00 0.81
C THR A 69 -31.94 -9.90 0.83
N SER A 70 -33.09 -9.47 1.36
CA SER A 70 -34.24 -10.34 1.68
C SER A 70 -34.70 -11.27 0.55
N ASN A 71 -34.83 -10.77 -0.68
CA ASN A 71 -35.38 -11.53 -1.82
C ASN A 71 -34.32 -12.11 -2.80
N ILE A 72 -33.04 -11.87 -2.55
CA ILE A 72 -31.97 -12.24 -3.51
C ILE A 72 -31.57 -13.72 -3.32
N LYS A 73 -31.44 -14.44 -4.46
CA LYS A 73 -30.98 -15.84 -4.56
C LYS A 73 -29.78 -16.03 -5.49
N ARG A 74 -29.60 -15.13 -6.46
CA ARG A 74 -28.53 -15.22 -7.47
C ARG A 74 -27.81 -13.88 -7.58
N VAL A 75 -26.48 -13.92 -7.60
CA VAL A 75 -25.63 -12.74 -7.71
C VAL A 75 -24.84 -12.85 -9.01
N PHE A 76 -25.07 -11.93 -9.94
CA PHE A 76 -24.30 -11.77 -11.17
C PHE A 76 -23.17 -10.79 -10.90
N LEU A 77 -21.93 -11.25 -10.96
CA LEU A 77 -20.75 -10.45 -10.71
C LEU A 77 -20.02 -10.21 -12.04
N LEU A 78 -20.05 -8.99 -12.54
CA LEU A 78 -19.40 -8.60 -13.79
C LEU A 78 -18.15 -7.79 -13.47
N GLY A 79 -16.99 -8.28 -13.90
CA GLY A 79 -15.72 -7.57 -13.75
C GLY A 79 -14.96 -7.40 -15.06
N PRO A 80 -14.21 -6.30 -15.22
CA PRO A 80 -13.33 -6.13 -16.37
C PRO A 80 -12.14 -7.11 -16.30
N SER A 81 -11.59 -7.47 -17.45
CA SER A 81 -10.40 -8.31 -17.51
C SER A 81 -9.11 -7.48 -17.51
N HIS A 82 -8.21 -7.78 -16.57
CA HIS A 82 -6.91 -7.14 -16.42
C HIS A 82 -5.75 -8.05 -16.82
N HIS A 83 -5.86 -9.34 -16.50
CA HIS A 83 -4.76 -10.30 -16.67
C HIS A 83 -4.80 -11.05 -18.01
N ALA A 84 -5.92 -10.98 -18.74
CA ALA A 84 -6.09 -11.68 -20.00
C ALA A 84 -6.72 -10.78 -21.05
N TYR A 85 -6.15 -10.77 -22.26
CA TYR A 85 -6.82 -10.17 -23.40
C TYR A 85 -7.96 -11.08 -23.88
N ILE A 86 -9.20 -10.66 -23.64
CA ILE A 86 -10.41 -11.39 -24.02
C ILE A 86 -11.23 -10.53 -24.96
N ASP A 87 -11.50 -11.02 -26.17
CA ASP A 87 -12.41 -10.38 -27.14
C ASP A 87 -13.85 -10.92 -26.99
N GLY A 88 -14.41 -10.79 -25.78
CA GLY A 88 -15.72 -11.33 -25.38
C GLY A 88 -15.93 -11.41 -23.87
N CYS A 89 -16.97 -12.13 -23.45
CA CYS A 89 -17.22 -12.45 -22.04
C CYS A 89 -16.86 -13.91 -21.74
N SER A 90 -16.26 -14.16 -20.58
CA SER A 90 -15.86 -15.50 -20.13
C SER A 90 -16.52 -15.86 -18.79
N LEU A 91 -16.72 -17.17 -18.58
CA LEU A 91 -17.40 -17.75 -17.43
C LEU A 91 -16.46 -18.71 -16.68
N SER A 92 -16.70 -18.90 -15.39
CA SER A 92 -15.88 -19.76 -14.54
C SER A 92 -16.19 -21.24 -14.70
N LYS A 93 -15.15 -22.07 -14.76
CA LYS A 93 -15.26 -23.54 -14.70
C LYS A 93 -15.42 -24.08 -13.28
N CYS A 94 -15.25 -23.23 -12.26
CA CYS A 94 -15.24 -23.63 -10.86
C CYS A 94 -16.64 -23.96 -10.34
N SER A 95 -16.70 -24.71 -9.23
CA SER A 95 -17.93 -25.03 -8.51
C SER A 95 -18.22 -24.05 -7.37
N SER A 96 -17.18 -23.45 -6.82
CA SER A 96 -17.23 -22.49 -5.72
C SER A 96 -16.04 -21.55 -5.77
N TYR A 97 -16.21 -20.36 -5.20
CA TYR A 97 -15.15 -19.39 -4.95
C TYR A 97 -14.89 -19.29 -3.45
N GLU A 98 -13.64 -19.47 -3.05
CA GLU A 98 -13.21 -19.39 -1.65
C GLU A 98 -13.12 -17.93 -1.18
N THR A 99 -13.43 -17.71 0.10
CA THR A 99 -13.15 -16.45 0.81
C THR A 99 -12.66 -16.80 2.23
N PRO A 100 -11.99 -15.89 2.96
CA PRO A 100 -11.59 -16.14 4.34
C PRO A 100 -12.75 -16.49 5.31
N PHE A 101 -13.99 -16.16 4.96
CA PHE A 101 -15.16 -16.53 5.75
C PHE A 101 -15.66 -17.95 5.47
N GLY A 102 -15.50 -18.41 4.22
CA GLY A 102 -16.03 -19.65 3.65
C GLY A 102 -16.22 -19.54 2.14
N SER A 103 -16.67 -20.61 1.50
CA SER A 103 -16.83 -20.65 0.05
C SER A 103 -18.23 -20.27 -0.42
N ILE A 104 -18.33 -19.54 -1.53
CA ILE A 104 -19.58 -19.17 -2.21
C ILE A 104 -19.82 -20.13 -3.38
N LYS A 105 -20.99 -20.77 -3.43
CA LYS A 105 -21.34 -21.73 -4.49
C LYS A 105 -21.64 -21.03 -5.81
N LEU A 106 -21.10 -21.53 -6.92
CA LEU A 106 -21.41 -21.00 -8.25
C LEU A 106 -22.71 -21.63 -8.79
N ASN A 107 -23.54 -20.84 -9.46
CA ASN A 107 -24.76 -21.33 -10.10
C ASN A 107 -24.43 -22.01 -11.43
N ARG A 108 -24.15 -23.31 -11.41
CA ARG A 108 -23.77 -24.07 -12.62
C ARG A 108 -24.88 -24.11 -13.66
N GLU A 109 -26.14 -24.19 -13.24
CA GLU A 109 -27.28 -24.20 -14.17
C GLU A 109 -27.31 -22.97 -15.06
N VAL A 110 -27.20 -21.77 -14.46
CA VAL A 110 -27.19 -20.50 -15.22
C VAL A 110 -25.88 -20.32 -16.00
N ILE A 111 -24.74 -20.71 -15.42
CA ILE A 111 -23.43 -20.62 -16.10
C ILE A 111 -23.41 -21.50 -17.36
N ASP A 112 -23.90 -22.73 -17.27
CA ASP A 112 -23.98 -23.65 -18.39
C ASP A 112 -25.01 -23.16 -19.42
N GLU A 113 -26.17 -22.63 -19.00
CA GLU A 113 -27.15 -21.99 -19.89
C GLU A 113 -26.54 -20.82 -20.67
N LEU A 114 -25.76 -19.96 -20.01
CA LEU A 114 -25.05 -18.85 -20.66
C LEU A 114 -24.00 -19.38 -21.63
N HIS A 115 -23.24 -20.42 -21.27
CA HIS A 115 -22.24 -21.02 -22.14
C HIS A 115 -22.88 -21.68 -23.39
N GLU A 116 -24.03 -22.35 -23.23
CA GLU A 116 -24.78 -23.00 -24.31
C GLU A 116 -25.25 -22.02 -25.41
N THR A 117 -25.38 -20.72 -25.11
CA THR A 117 -25.64 -19.70 -26.13
C THR A 117 -24.55 -19.62 -27.21
N GLY A 118 -23.37 -20.21 -26.96
CA GLY A 118 -22.20 -20.16 -27.82
C GLY A 118 -21.55 -18.77 -27.91
N LYS A 119 -21.97 -17.83 -27.05
CA LYS A 119 -21.43 -16.46 -27.01
C LYS A 119 -20.38 -16.27 -25.92
N PHE A 120 -20.46 -17.04 -24.84
CA PHE A 120 -19.52 -16.99 -23.73
C PHE A 120 -18.41 -18.03 -23.89
N ARG A 121 -17.21 -17.71 -23.40
CA ARG A 121 -16.06 -18.64 -23.36
C ARG A 121 -15.82 -19.13 -21.95
N TRP A 122 -15.05 -20.21 -21.79
CA TRP A 122 -14.58 -20.61 -20.48
C TRP A 122 -13.29 -19.88 -20.09
N MET A 123 -13.22 -19.45 -18.84
CA MET A 123 -11.97 -19.03 -18.21
C MET A 123 -11.05 -20.24 -17.95
N SER A 124 -9.74 -20.01 -18.03
CA SER A 124 -8.76 -20.93 -17.46
C SER A 124 -8.68 -20.69 -15.95
N GLN A 125 -8.22 -21.69 -15.18
CA GLN A 125 -8.15 -21.56 -13.73
C GLN A 125 -7.23 -20.43 -13.28
N SER A 126 -6.05 -20.29 -13.91
CA SER A 126 -5.12 -19.20 -13.59
C SER A 126 -5.73 -17.83 -13.85
N VAL A 127 -6.39 -17.63 -15.01
CA VAL A 127 -7.06 -16.36 -15.32
C VAL A 127 -8.17 -16.04 -14.31
N ASP A 128 -8.88 -17.06 -13.84
CA ASP A 128 -9.93 -16.89 -12.83
C ASP A 128 -9.34 -16.48 -11.47
N GLU A 129 -8.26 -17.13 -11.04
CA GLU A 129 -7.54 -16.87 -9.80
C GLU A 129 -6.75 -15.55 -9.81
N ASP A 130 -6.14 -15.17 -10.93
CA ASP A 130 -5.35 -13.94 -11.07
C ASP A 130 -6.26 -12.69 -11.15
N GLU A 131 -7.54 -12.83 -11.52
CA GLU A 131 -8.41 -11.68 -11.72
C GLU A 131 -8.95 -11.08 -10.40
N HIS A 132 -8.30 -10.01 -9.94
CA HIS A 132 -8.72 -9.25 -8.76
C HIS A 132 -10.08 -8.56 -8.93
N SER A 133 -10.49 -8.18 -10.15
CA SER A 133 -11.71 -7.39 -10.35
C SER A 133 -12.99 -8.12 -9.90
N LEU A 134 -12.98 -9.45 -9.97
CA LEU A 134 -14.04 -10.30 -9.42
C LEU A 134 -13.80 -10.56 -7.93
N GLU A 135 -12.56 -10.86 -7.53
CA GLU A 135 -12.24 -11.27 -6.16
C GLU A 135 -12.57 -10.19 -5.11
N MET A 136 -12.34 -8.91 -5.42
CA MET A 136 -12.57 -7.81 -4.47
C MET A 136 -14.03 -7.67 -4.02
N HIS A 137 -14.97 -8.28 -4.75
CA HIS A 137 -16.37 -8.26 -4.38
C HIS A 137 -16.81 -9.46 -3.54
N LEU A 138 -16.00 -10.52 -3.46
CA LEU A 138 -16.39 -11.77 -2.81
C LEU A 138 -16.52 -11.63 -1.28
N PRO A 139 -15.59 -10.99 -0.55
CA PRO A 139 -15.74 -10.85 0.91
C PRO A 139 -16.96 -10.03 1.31
N PHE A 140 -17.21 -8.91 0.63
CA PHE A 140 -18.40 -8.10 0.86
C PHE A 140 -19.69 -8.85 0.52
N THR A 141 -19.71 -9.58 -0.59
CA THR A 141 -20.85 -10.42 -0.99
C THR A 141 -21.11 -11.49 0.06
N TYR A 142 -20.08 -12.18 0.54
CA TYR A 142 -20.21 -13.16 1.62
C TYR A 142 -20.80 -12.50 2.87
N LYS A 143 -20.25 -11.35 3.29
CA LYS A 143 -20.65 -10.67 4.52
C LYS A 143 -22.10 -10.21 4.51
N ILE A 144 -22.61 -9.63 3.41
CA ILE A 144 -24.02 -9.21 3.36
C ILE A 144 -24.99 -10.40 3.34
N PHE A 145 -24.54 -11.58 2.92
CA PHE A 145 -25.33 -12.80 2.84
C PHE A 145 -24.96 -13.82 3.92
N GLU A 146 -24.22 -13.44 4.97
CA GLU A 146 -23.65 -14.39 5.94
C GLU A 146 -24.69 -15.33 6.57
N ASP A 147 -25.89 -14.81 6.87
CA ASP A 147 -27.00 -15.56 7.47
C ASP A 147 -27.66 -16.56 6.50
N LYS A 148 -27.45 -16.42 5.19
CA LYS A 148 -28.11 -17.23 4.15
C LYS A 148 -27.20 -17.56 2.96
N ILE A 149 -25.90 -17.68 3.21
CA ILE A 149 -24.90 -17.87 2.16
C ILE A 149 -25.14 -19.17 1.37
N ASP A 150 -25.71 -20.19 2.02
CA ASP A 150 -26.09 -21.45 1.40
C ASP A 150 -27.28 -21.36 0.43
N ASP A 151 -28.13 -20.34 0.57
CA ASP A 151 -29.30 -20.09 -0.28
C ASP A 151 -28.98 -19.18 -1.47
N VAL A 152 -27.77 -18.65 -1.54
CA VAL A 152 -27.32 -17.72 -2.58
C VAL A 152 -26.27 -18.38 -3.47
N SER A 153 -26.35 -18.12 -4.76
CA SER A 153 -25.40 -18.64 -5.75
C SER A 153 -24.82 -17.53 -6.62
N LEU A 154 -23.54 -17.64 -6.95
CA LEU A 154 -22.77 -16.64 -7.69
C LEU A 154 -22.62 -17.01 -9.17
N ILE A 155 -22.71 -16.01 -10.05
CA ILE A 155 -22.49 -16.09 -11.49
C ILE A 155 -21.40 -15.08 -11.87
N PRO A 156 -20.11 -15.48 -11.84
CA PRO A 156 -19.00 -14.61 -12.21
C PRO A 156 -18.88 -14.53 -13.74
N ILE A 157 -18.82 -13.31 -14.26
CA ILE A 157 -18.70 -13.01 -15.68
C ILE A 157 -17.52 -12.05 -15.86
N LEU A 158 -16.46 -12.53 -16.49
CA LEU A 158 -15.31 -11.72 -16.84
C LEU A 158 -15.54 -11.06 -18.21
N VAL A 159 -15.54 -9.73 -18.24
CA VAL A 159 -15.81 -8.92 -19.43
C VAL A 159 -14.49 -8.40 -19.98
N GLY A 160 -14.12 -8.85 -21.17
CA GLY A 160 -12.93 -8.38 -21.85
C GLY A 160 -13.12 -7.05 -22.59
N SER A 161 -12.17 -6.71 -23.46
CA SER A 161 -12.28 -5.55 -24.33
C SER A 161 -13.21 -5.87 -25.51
N ILE A 162 -14.42 -5.33 -25.47
CA ILE A 162 -15.50 -5.65 -26.42
C ILE A 162 -16.01 -4.38 -27.13
N SER A 163 -16.54 -4.54 -28.35
CA SER A 163 -17.12 -3.44 -29.11
C SER A 163 -18.55 -3.11 -28.64
N ALA A 164 -19.02 -1.90 -28.93
CA ALA A 164 -20.40 -1.47 -28.61
C ALA A 164 -21.48 -2.43 -29.13
N THR A 165 -21.26 -3.07 -30.30
CA THR A 165 -22.17 -4.10 -30.82
C THR A 165 -22.21 -5.35 -29.93
N LYS A 166 -21.05 -5.78 -29.43
CA LYS A 166 -20.96 -6.91 -28.50
C LYS A 166 -21.53 -6.55 -27.14
N GLU A 167 -21.32 -5.33 -26.65
CA GLU A 167 -21.93 -4.83 -25.41
C GLU A 167 -23.46 -4.88 -25.48
N LYS A 168 -24.07 -4.39 -26.57
CA LYS A 168 -25.52 -4.51 -26.79
C LYS A 168 -26.00 -5.96 -26.82
N MET A 169 -25.24 -6.84 -27.48
CA MET A 169 -25.57 -8.26 -27.57
C MET A 169 -25.53 -8.96 -26.19
N TYR A 170 -24.47 -8.78 -25.40
CA TYR A 170 -24.40 -9.34 -24.04
C TYR A 170 -25.45 -8.71 -23.11
N GLY A 171 -25.70 -7.40 -23.22
CA GLY A 171 -26.76 -6.72 -22.47
C GLY A 171 -28.14 -7.32 -22.75
N GLN A 172 -28.46 -7.62 -24.01
CA GLN A 172 -29.71 -8.30 -24.38
C GLN A 172 -29.82 -9.71 -23.78
N LEU A 173 -28.72 -10.48 -23.76
CA LEU A 173 -28.70 -11.82 -23.15
C LEU A 173 -28.92 -11.76 -21.63
N LEU A 174 -28.33 -10.76 -20.97
CA LEU A 174 -28.43 -10.58 -19.51
C LEU A 174 -29.72 -9.90 -19.06
N ALA A 175 -30.41 -9.18 -19.95
CA ALA A 175 -31.64 -8.45 -19.65
C ALA A 175 -32.74 -9.33 -19.03
N LYS A 176 -32.86 -10.60 -19.46
CA LYS A 176 -33.85 -11.54 -18.87
C LYS A 176 -33.57 -11.83 -17.39
N TYR A 177 -32.30 -11.90 -17.00
CA TYR A 177 -31.90 -12.13 -15.61
C TYR A 177 -32.01 -10.84 -14.79
N LEU A 178 -31.72 -9.69 -15.39
CA LEU A 178 -31.93 -8.39 -14.73
C LEU A 178 -33.43 -8.14 -14.44
N GLN A 179 -34.33 -8.66 -15.28
CA GLN A 179 -35.78 -8.55 -15.05
C GLN A 179 -36.24 -9.30 -13.78
N ASP A 180 -35.61 -10.43 -13.44
CA ASP A 180 -36.02 -11.28 -12.32
C ASP A 180 -35.60 -10.70 -10.95
N PRO A 181 -36.54 -10.32 -10.04
CA PRO A 181 -36.26 -9.66 -8.77
C PRO A 181 -35.43 -10.46 -7.76
N GLN A 182 -35.17 -11.75 -8.02
CA GLN A 182 -34.30 -12.58 -7.19
C GLN A 182 -32.82 -12.45 -7.55
N ASN A 183 -32.48 -11.69 -8.60
CA ASN A 183 -31.12 -11.51 -9.08
C ASN A 183 -30.55 -10.15 -8.66
N LEU A 184 -29.31 -10.13 -8.19
CA LEU A 184 -28.52 -8.93 -7.94
C LEU A 184 -27.38 -8.85 -8.95
N PHE A 185 -27.14 -7.68 -9.52
CA PHE A 185 -25.98 -7.42 -10.38
C PHE A 185 -24.95 -6.59 -9.62
N ILE A 186 -23.73 -7.10 -9.52
CA ILE A 186 -22.58 -6.39 -8.96
C ILE A 186 -21.66 -6.09 -10.13
N ILE A 187 -21.50 -4.80 -10.43
CA ILE A 187 -20.59 -4.33 -11.47
C ILE A 187 -19.34 -3.82 -10.78
N SER A 188 -18.24 -4.47 -11.09
CA SER A 188 -16.91 -4.09 -10.66
C SER A 188 -16.39 -2.99 -11.56
N SER A 189 -16.19 -1.79 -11.02
CA SER A 189 -15.65 -0.68 -11.79
C SER A 189 -14.97 0.38 -10.93
N ASP A 190 -13.85 0.84 -11.44
CA ASP A 190 -13.06 1.97 -10.95
C ASP A 190 -13.16 3.12 -11.98
N PHE A 191 -13.28 4.36 -11.51
CA PHE A 191 -13.42 5.56 -12.37
C PHE A 191 -12.06 6.13 -12.80
N CYS A 192 -12.02 7.32 -13.39
CA CYS A 192 -10.96 7.77 -14.29
C CYS A 192 -9.52 7.46 -13.84
N HIS A 193 -8.75 6.78 -14.70
CA HIS A 193 -7.31 6.58 -14.50
C HIS A 193 -6.53 7.65 -15.25
N TRP A 194 -5.92 8.57 -14.53
CA TRP A 194 -5.20 9.72 -15.03
C TRP A 194 -3.70 9.58 -14.80
N GLY A 195 -2.88 9.93 -15.79
CA GLY A 195 -1.42 9.92 -15.72
C GLY A 195 -0.78 9.26 -16.92
N SER A 196 0.53 9.47 -17.06
CA SER A 196 1.33 8.94 -18.18
C SER A 196 1.32 7.41 -18.25
N ARG A 197 1.20 6.71 -17.11
CA ARG A 197 1.09 5.23 -17.03
C ARG A 197 -0.12 4.69 -17.79
N PHE A 198 -1.25 5.38 -17.69
CA PHE A 198 -2.50 4.98 -18.36
C PHE A 198 -2.59 5.51 -19.78
N HIS A 199 -1.54 6.20 -20.25
CA HIS A 199 -1.53 6.91 -21.52
C HIS A 199 -2.72 7.87 -21.64
N TYR A 200 -3.11 8.48 -20.50
CA TYR A 200 -4.30 9.31 -20.41
C TYR A 200 -4.05 10.50 -19.48
N THR A 201 -3.83 11.68 -20.05
CA THR A 201 -3.58 12.94 -19.32
C THR A 201 -4.56 14.02 -19.72
N TYR A 202 -5.84 13.65 -19.87
CA TYR A 202 -6.91 14.57 -20.23
C TYR A 202 -7.00 15.71 -19.19
N TYR A 203 -7.04 16.95 -19.66
CA TYR A 203 -7.08 18.13 -18.81
C TYR A 203 -7.89 19.28 -19.42
N THR A 204 -8.69 19.91 -18.58
CA THR A 204 -9.50 21.09 -18.87
C THR A 204 -8.94 22.31 -18.12
N LYS A 205 -8.75 23.42 -18.84
CA LYS A 205 -8.18 24.64 -18.26
C LYS A 205 -9.15 25.41 -17.36
N SER A 206 -10.44 25.42 -17.72
CA SER A 206 -11.48 26.11 -16.97
C SER A 206 -12.86 25.44 -17.11
N ASP A 207 -13.78 25.78 -16.20
CA ASP A 207 -15.20 25.34 -16.22
C ASP A 207 -16.02 25.97 -17.37
N LYS A 208 -15.41 26.85 -18.20
CA LYS A 208 -16.16 27.59 -19.22
C LYS A 208 -16.45 26.70 -20.42
N SER A 209 -17.73 26.55 -20.74
CA SER A 209 -18.21 25.82 -21.91
C SER A 209 -17.64 26.42 -23.21
N GLY A 210 -16.78 25.64 -23.89
CA GLY A 210 -16.23 25.99 -25.21
C GLY A 210 -14.71 25.90 -25.35
N GLU A 211 -13.96 25.73 -24.26
CA GLU A 211 -12.51 25.47 -24.33
C GLU A 211 -12.23 24.01 -24.71
N LYS A 212 -11.31 23.80 -25.66
CA LYS A 212 -10.93 22.44 -26.07
C LYS A 212 -10.07 21.78 -24.99
N PRO A 213 -10.38 20.53 -24.60
CA PRO A 213 -9.54 19.78 -23.69
C PRO A 213 -8.15 19.55 -24.31
N MET A 214 -7.16 19.31 -23.46
CA MET A 214 -5.78 19.03 -23.89
C MET A 214 -5.19 17.82 -23.18
N GLU A 215 -4.25 17.17 -23.85
CA GLU A 215 -3.36 16.20 -23.22
C GLU A 215 -2.23 16.95 -22.53
N LEU A 216 -2.20 16.85 -21.20
CA LEU A 216 -1.10 17.39 -20.41
C LEU A 216 0.17 16.58 -20.73
N GLY A 217 1.28 17.31 -20.94
CA GLY A 217 2.60 16.87 -21.38
C GLY A 217 3.73 17.67 -20.70
N SER A 218 4.98 17.22 -20.82
CA SER A 218 6.15 17.97 -20.36
C SER A 218 6.31 19.34 -21.05
N SER A 219 5.80 19.47 -22.27
CA SER A 219 5.87 20.66 -23.14
C SER A 219 4.83 21.74 -22.81
N ASN A 220 3.72 21.39 -22.17
CA ASN A 220 2.59 22.29 -21.89
C ASN A 220 2.23 22.40 -20.39
N LYS A 221 3.05 21.84 -19.49
CA LYS A 221 2.91 21.94 -18.03
C LYS A 221 2.75 23.37 -17.48
N ASN A 222 3.27 24.37 -18.17
CA ASN A 222 3.15 25.78 -17.76
C ASN A 222 1.77 26.39 -18.12
N GLN A 223 0.89 25.64 -18.78
CA GLN A 223 -0.46 26.07 -19.18
C GLN A 223 -1.54 25.54 -18.22
N MET A 224 -1.15 25.00 -17.06
CA MET A 224 -2.07 24.61 -15.99
C MET A 224 -2.62 25.85 -15.29
N GLU A 225 -3.93 26.03 -15.36
CA GLU A 225 -4.67 27.14 -14.73
C GLU A 225 -5.43 26.71 -13.46
N ARG A 226 -5.62 25.40 -13.27
CA ARG A 226 -6.25 24.78 -12.10
C ARG A 226 -5.57 23.44 -11.74
N PRO A 227 -5.75 22.91 -10.53
CA PRO A 227 -5.21 21.61 -10.16
C PRO A 227 -5.80 20.48 -11.01
N ILE A 228 -4.98 19.45 -11.28
CA ILE A 228 -5.35 18.34 -12.16
C ILE A 228 -6.49 17.53 -11.57
N TYR A 229 -6.46 17.24 -10.27
CA TYR A 229 -7.52 16.48 -9.59
C TYR A 229 -8.92 17.07 -9.78
N GLU A 230 -9.07 18.39 -9.92
CA GLU A 230 -10.39 18.97 -10.17
C GLU A 230 -10.89 18.68 -11.60
N SER A 231 -9.98 18.63 -12.58
CA SER A 231 -10.32 18.24 -13.95
C SER A 231 -10.74 16.76 -14.03
N ILE A 232 -10.09 15.90 -13.24
CA ILE A 232 -10.48 14.49 -13.12
C ILE A 232 -11.85 14.37 -12.43
N GLN A 233 -12.08 15.12 -11.36
CA GLN A 233 -13.37 15.20 -10.67
C GLN A 233 -14.51 15.61 -11.62
N ASP A 234 -14.28 16.60 -12.49
CA ASP A 234 -15.26 17.04 -13.47
C ASP A 234 -15.57 15.97 -14.52
N LEU A 235 -14.57 15.20 -14.95
CA LEU A 235 -14.77 14.06 -15.85
C LEU A 235 -15.65 13.00 -15.21
N ASP A 236 -15.37 12.68 -13.95
CA ASP A 236 -16.10 11.70 -13.17
C ASP A 236 -17.55 12.10 -12.92
N ILE A 237 -17.78 13.34 -12.50
CA ILE A 237 -19.13 13.89 -12.32
C ILE A 237 -19.91 13.84 -13.64
N GLN A 238 -19.29 14.20 -14.77
CA GLN A 238 -19.91 14.06 -16.09
C GLN A 238 -20.24 12.60 -16.42
N GLY A 239 -19.34 11.66 -16.11
CA GLY A 239 -19.58 10.24 -16.28
C GLY A 239 -20.77 9.76 -15.44
N ILE A 240 -20.83 10.18 -14.18
CA ILE A 240 -21.92 9.88 -13.23
C ILE A 240 -23.25 10.40 -13.76
N ASP A 241 -23.33 11.68 -14.15
CA ASP A 241 -24.54 12.31 -14.67
C ASP A 241 -25.08 11.57 -15.92
N ILE A 242 -24.17 11.09 -16.76
CA ILE A 242 -24.53 10.31 -17.95
C ILE A 242 -25.06 8.93 -17.57
N LEU A 243 -24.47 8.27 -16.58
CA LEU A 243 -24.99 7.01 -16.05
C LEU A 243 -26.38 7.18 -15.43
N GLU A 244 -26.60 8.26 -14.66
CA GLU A 244 -27.91 8.59 -14.09
C GLU A 244 -28.97 8.86 -15.17
N SER A 245 -28.54 9.30 -16.36
CA SER A 245 -29.42 9.47 -17.53
C SER A 245 -29.91 8.16 -18.17
N LEU A 246 -29.36 7.01 -17.76
CA LEU A 246 -29.73 5.67 -18.25
C LEU A 246 -29.66 5.53 -19.78
N SER A 247 -28.71 6.23 -20.42
CA SER A 247 -28.55 6.23 -21.88
C SER A 247 -27.24 5.58 -22.29
N PHE A 248 -27.34 4.42 -22.93
CA PHE A 248 -26.19 3.73 -23.52
C PHE A 248 -25.47 4.60 -24.55
N ASP A 249 -26.23 5.20 -25.49
CA ASP A 249 -25.63 6.00 -26.57
C ASP A 249 -24.90 7.26 -26.06
N LYS A 250 -25.41 7.91 -24.99
CA LYS A 250 -24.71 9.03 -24.35
C LYS A 250 -23.42 8.59 -23.66
N PHE A 251 -23.42 7.43 -23.00
CA PHE A 251 -22.23 6.88 -22.36
C PHE A 251 -21.14 6.53 -23.38
N GLN A 252 -21.52 5.96 -24.53
CA GLN A 252 -20.60 5.70 -25.63
C GLN A 252 -20.06 6.98 -26.25
N ALA A 253 -20.91 8.00 -26.45
CA ALA A 253 -20.48 9.30 -26.96
C ALA A 253 -19.48 9.97 -26.01
N TYR A 254 -19.70 9.90 -24.70
CA TYR A 254 -18.78 10.39 -23.69
C TYR A 254 -17.42 9.67 -23.73
N LEU A 255 -17.42 8.33 -23.78
CA LEU A 255 -16.17 7.57 -23.88
C LEU A 255 -15.42 7.88 -25.18
N ALA A 256 -16.13 8.09 -26.29
CA ALA A 256 -15.52 8.43 -27.57
C ALA A 256 -14.93 9.86 -27.61
N ASP A 257 -15.59 10.82 -26.95
CA ASP A 257 -15.16 12.22 -26.91
C ASP A 257 -14.00 12.44 -25.93
N THR A 258 -14.12 11.86 -24.73
CA THR A 258 -13.12 12.02 -23.66
C THR A 258 -11.95 11.06 -23.77
N GLN A 259 -12.13 9.91 -24.43
CA GLN A 259 -11.20 8.76 -24.38
C GLN A 259 -10.97 8.24 -22.96
N ASN A 260 -11.92 8.45 -22.05
CA ASN A 260 -11.77 8.12 -20.64
C ASN A 260 -11.48 6.62 -20.42
N THR A 261 -10.50 6.37 -19.56
CA THR A 261 -9.94 5.07 -19.18
C THR A 261 -10.71 4.40 -18.04
N ILE A 262 -12.01 4.66 -17.88
CA ILE A 262 -12.87 4.01 -16.86
C ILE A 262 -12.62 2.50 -16.86
N CYS A 263 -12.11 2.02 -15.74
CA CYS A 263 -11.72 0.65 -15.52
C CYS A 263 -12.96 -0.17 -15.15
N GLY A 264 -13.62 -0.73 -16.16
CA GLY A 264 -14.98 -1.27 -16.02
C GLY A 264 -15.98 -0.68 -17.00
N ARG A 265 -15.56 0.19 -17.94
CA ARG A 265 -16.42 0.76 -18.99
C ARG A 265 -17.24 -0.28 -19.75
N HIS A 266 -16.67 -1.46 -20.02
CA HIS A 266 -17.35 -2.53 -20.75
C HIS A 266 -18.40 -3.25 -19.88
N PRO A 267 -18.10 -3.71 -18.64
CA PRO A 267 -19.13 -4.14 -17.68
C PRO A 267 -20.28 -3.15 -17.49
N ILE A 268 -19.98 -1.86 -17.32
CA ILE A 268 -20.98 -0.79 -17.18
C ILE A 268 -21.80 -0.67 -18.47
N ALA A 269 -21.17 -0.66 -19.64
CA ALA A 269 -21.86 -0.59 -20.92
C ALA A 269 -22.79 -1.79 -21.15
N VAL A 270 -22.39 -3.00 -20.73
CA VAL A 270 -23.24 -4.20 -20.76
C VAL A 270 -24.46 -4.04 -19.85
N LEU A 271 -24.30 -3.50 -18.63
CA LEU A 271 -25.42 -3.19 -17.74
C LEU A 271 -26.35 -2.15 -18.38
N MET A 272 -25.80 -1.07 -18.93
CA MET A 272 -26.57 -0.01 -19.59
C MET A 272 -27.34 -0.53 -20.80
N ALA A 273 -26.73 -1.41 -21.59
CA ALA A 273 -27.40 -2.08 -22.70
C ALA A 273 -28.52 -3.02 -22.23
N ALA A 274 -28.34 -3.72 -21.10
CA ALA A 274 -29.38 -4.55 -20.52
C ALA A 274 -30.58 -3.70 -20.05
N LEU A 275 -30.32 -2.56 -19.43
CA LEU A 275 -31.36 -1.60 -19.00
C LEU A 275 -32.08 -0.99 -20.21
N GLU A 276 -31.34 -0.65 -21.26
CA GLU A 276 -31.91 -0.16 -22.53
C GLU A 276 -32.81 -1.23 -23.18
N ALA A 277 -32.40 -2.51 -23.20
CA ALA A 277 -33.21 -3.61 -23.72
C ALA A 277 -34.51 -3.86 -22.93
N LEU A 278 -34.55 -3.45 -21.65
CA LEU A 278 -35.74 -3.50 -20.81
C LEU A 278 -36.62 -2.25 -20.91
N ARG A 279 -36.13 -1.19 -21.57
CA ARG A 279 -36.86 0.07 -21.76
C ARG A 279 -38.08 -0.16 -22.66
N GLY A 280 -39.27 -0.01 -22.10
CA GLY A 280 -40.56 -0.21 -22.81
C GLY A 280 -41.43 -1.34 -22.26
N LYS A 281 -40.92 -2.19 -21.35
CA LYS A 281 -41.74 -3.16 -20.60
C LYS A 281 -42.41 -2.46 -19.41
N LYS A 282 -43.74 -2.63 -19.24
CA LYS A 282 -44.55 -1.97 -18.19
C LYS A 282 -44.01 -2.18 -16.78
N GLU A 283 -43.44 -3.36 -16.52
CA GLU A 283 -42.88 -3.80 -15.23
C GLU A 283 -41.55 -3.13 -14.84
N PHE A 284 -40.85 -2.49 -15.78
CA PHE A 284 -39.53 -1.87 -15.57
C PHE A 284 -39.55 -0.34 -15.82
N SER A 285 -40.72 0.28 -15.63
CA SER A 285 -40.99 1.66 -16.07
C SER A 285 -40.45 2.79 -15.17
N LYS A 286 -40.01 2.47 -13.94
CA LYS A 286 -39.39 3.43 -13.01
C LYS A 286 -38.03 2.91 -12.54
N GLN A 287 -37.03 3.05 -13.41
CA GLN A 287 -35.64 2.78 -13.09
C GLN A 287 -34.97 4.09 -12.71
N THR A 288 -34.25 4.09 -11.60
CA THR A 288 -33.39 5.21 -11.22
C THR A 288 -32.04 4.66 -10.84
N LEU A 289 -31.01 5.19 -11.47
CA LEU A 289 -29.62 4.94 -11.11
C LEU A 289 -29.14 6.17 -10.36
N LYS A 290 -28.62 5.99 -9.14
CA LYS A 290 -28.25 7.08 -8.26
C LYS A 290 -26.86 6.88 -7.67
N CYS A 291 -26.04 7.92 -7.73
CA CYS A 291 -24.80 7.99 -6.97
C CYS A 291 -25.10 8.11 -5.47
N LEU A 292 -24.62 7.15 -4.67
CA LEU A 292 -24.75 7.16 -3.21
C LEU A 292 -23.55 7.80 -2.53
N HIS A 293 -22.36 7.56 -3.08
CA HIS A 293 -21.11 8.06 -2.53
C HIS A 293 -20.07 8.17 -3.63
N TYR A 294 -19.29 9.25 -3.58
CA TYR A 294 -18.14 9.51 -4.43
C TYR A 294 -16.96 9.84 -3.52
N ASP A 295 -15.84 9.18 -3.76
CA ASP A 295 -14.58 9.44 -3.06
C ASP A 295 -13.47 9.56 -4.09
N GLN A 296 -12.71 10.65 -4.02
CA GLN A 296 -11.68 10.95 -5.01
C GLN A 296 -10.35 10.25 -4.63
N SER A 297 -9.59 9.82 -5.64
CA SER A 297 -8.22 9.32 -5.49
C SER A 297 -7.25 10.41 -4.98
N SER A 298 -5.95 10.09 -4.94
CA SER A 298 -4.90 11.06 -4.61
C SER A 298 -5.00 12.35 -5.45
N GLN A 299 -4.87 13.50 -4.77
CA GLN A 299 -4.93 14.81 -5.41
C GLN A 299 -3.73 15.04 -6.34
N CYS A 300 -3.89 14.70 -7.63
CA CYS A 300 -2.92 14.97 -8.68
C CYS A 300 -2.73 16.49 -8.84
N LYS A 301 -1.50 16.99 -8.63
CA LYS A 301 -1.17 18.42 -8.70
C LYS A 301 -0.10 18.73 -9.75
N LYS A 302 0.74 17.76 -10.10
CA LYS A 302 1.78 17.87 -11.12
C LYS A 302 1.47 16.93 -12.28
N HIS A 303 1.92 17.31 -13.48
CA HIS A 303 1.82 16.46 -14.67
C HIS A 303 2.37 15.03 -14.46
N THR A 304 3.43 14.89 -13.67
CA THR A 304 4.10 13.62 -13.39
C THR A 304 3.35 12.75 -12.38
N ASP A 305 2.36 13.33 -11.70
CA ASP A 305 1.52 12.57 -10.79
C ASP A 305 0.64 11.64 -11.63
N SER A 306 0.05 10.66 -10.97
CA SER A 306 -0.96 9.82 -11.57
C SER A 306 -2.05 9.64 -10.53
N SER A 307 -3.31 9.52 -10.96
CA SER A 307 -4.39 9.17 -10.04
C SER A 307 -4.19 7.77 -9.44
N LEU A 308 -3.20 7.03 -9.95
CA LEU A 308 -2.65 5.81 -9.37
C LEU A 308 -1.10 5.97 -9.29
N ALA A 309 -0.56 6.29 -8.11
CA ALA A 309 0.87 6.42 -7.84
C ALA A 309 1.60 5.05 -7.81
N ASN A 310 2.75 4.95 -8.47
CA ASN A 310 3.54 3.71 -8.55
C ASN A 310 3.77 3.05 -7.17
N HIS A 311 3.10 1.92 -6.92
CA HIS A 311 3.64 0.61 -6.56
C HIS A 311 2.45 -0.31 -6.30
N SER A 312 2.47 -1.55 -6.78
CA SER A 312 1.37 -2.49 -6.52
C SER A 312 1.14 -2.62 -5.00
N MET A 313 -0.07 -2.26 -4.56
CA MET A 313 -0.60 -2.08 -3.19
C MET A 313 -0.72 -0.66 -2.66
N ASP A 314 -0.25 0.32 -3.40
CA ASP A 314 -0.81 1.66 -3.34
C ASP A 314 -1.70 1.78 -4.56
N ASP A 315 -2.99 2.03 -4.34
CA ASP A 315 -3.66 3.13 -5.04
C ASP A 315 -5.18 3.14 -4.83
N ALA A 316 -5.68 4.36 -4.67
CA ALA A 316 -7.08 4.70 -4.82
C ALA A 316 -7.34 5.04 -6.29
N SER A 317 -8.19 4.27 -6.98
CA SER A 317 -8.96 4.78 -8.11
C SER A 317 -10.02 5.77 -7.60
N GLU A 318 -10.57 6.61 -8.46
CA GLU A 318 -11.76 7.37 -8.08
C GLU A 318 -12.93 6.39 -7.87
N LYS A 319 -13.55 6.51 -6.69
CA LYS A 319 -14.42 5.47 -6.16
C LYS A 319 -15.84 5.96 -6.18
N LEU A 320 -16.62 5.33 -7.04
CA LEU A 320 -18.01 5.63 -7.20
C LEU A 320 -18.87 4.48 -6.73
N VAL A 321 -19.88 4.80 -5.93
CA VAL A 321 -20.96 3.88 -5.60
C VAL A 321 -22.22 4.38 -6.27
N ILE A 322 -22.68 3.62 -7.25
CA ILE A 322 -23.99 3.81 -7.85
C ILE A 322 -24.88 2.64 -7.44
N ALA A 323 -26.06 2.94 -6.90
CA ALA A 323 -27.12 1.96 -6.70
C ALA A 323 -28.24 2.19 -7.71
N LEU A 324 -28.63 1.12 -8.41
CA LEU A 324 -29.81 1.12 -9.28
C LEU A 324 -31.02 0.58 -8.52
N ASN A 325 -32.04 1.43 -8.40
CA ASN A 325 -33.31 1.09 -7.78
C ASN A 325 -34.40 0.85 -8.85
N SER A 326 -35.20 -0.20 -8.66
CA SER A 326 -36.40 -0.48 -9.45
C SER A 326 -37.61 -0.56 -8.53
N CYS A 327 -38.52 0.42 -8.61
CA CYS A 327 -39.72 0.45 -7.79
C CYS A 327 -40.81 -0.50 -8.34
N TYR A 328 -41.07 -1.61 -7.65
CA TYR A 328 -42.27 -2.44 -7.90
C TYR A 328 -43.46 -1.97 -7.04
N HIS A 329 -44.49 -1.45 -7.72
CA HIS A 329 -45.88 -1.17 -7.31
C HIS A 329 -46.23 -0.23 -6.11
N ALA A 330 -46.79 0.93 -6.50
CA ALA A 330 -47.99 1.63 -6.00
C ALA A 330 -48.38 1.51 -4.51
N THR A 331 -48.07 2.54 -3.72
CA THR A 331 -48.95 3.63 -3.25
C THR A 331 -48.22 4.35 -2.13
N ASP A 332 -47.58 5.46 -2.43
CA ASP A 332 -47.58 6.63 -1.56
C ASP A 332 -46.95 7.79 -2.34
N SER A 333 -47.79 8.79 -2.59
CA SER A 333 -47.37 10.06 -3.13
C SER A 333 -46.57 10.80 -2.06
N MET A 334 -45.28 11.01 -2.29
CA MET A 334 -44.64 12.21 -1.75
C MET A 334 -43.77 12.83 -2.84
N ALA A 335 -44.17 14.04 -3.21
CA ALA A 335 -43.47 14.90 -4.14
C ALA A 335 -42.00 15.03 -3.72
N LEU A 336 -41.08 14.57 -4.56
CA LEU A 336 -39.67 14.91 -4.42
C LEU A 336 -39.43 16.17 -5.26
N ALA A 337 -39.35 17.28 -4.54
CA ALA A 337 -38.94 18.57 -5.05
C ALA A 337 -37.59 18.45 -5.77
N THR A 338 -37.50 19.10 -6.92
CA THR A 338 -36.24 19.42 -7.60
C THR A 338 -35.41 20.28 -6.66
N VAL A 339 -34.53 19.66 -5.87
CA VAL A 339 -33.51 20.39 -5.12
C VAL A 339 -32.28 20.46 -6.01
N SER A 340 -32.05 21.65 -6.55
CA SER A 340 -30.75 22.11 -7.05
C SER A 340 -29.69 21.79 -5.99
N ARG A 341 -28.87 20.76 -6.21
CA ARG A 341 -27.72 20.46 -5.35
C ARG A 341 -26.51 21.20 -5.90
N ASP A 342 -26.02 22.15 -5.12
CA ASP A 342 -24.73 22.79 -5.35
C ASP A 342 -23.63 21.78 -4.97
N TRP A 343 -22.94 21.24 -5.98
CA TRP A 343 -21.87 20.26 -5.80
C TRP A 343 -20.59 20.84 -5.19
N ARG A 344 -20.56 22.16 -4.94
CA ARG A 344 -19.40 22.90 -4.39
C ARG A 344 -19.23 22.82 -2.86
N ASP A 345 -20.21 22.25 -2.14
CA ASP A 345 -20.14 22.09 -0.67
C ASP A 345 -19.58 20.72 -0.23
N LEU A 346 -19.11 19.89 -1.15
CA LEU A 346 -18.37 18.67 -0.85
C LEU A 346 -16.87 18.98 -0.90
N THR A 347 -16.38 19.71 0.10
CA THR A 347 -14.95 19.91 0.30
C THR A 347 -14.29 18.60 0.76
N PRO A 348 -13.05 18.31 0.33
CA PRO A 348 -12.20 17.38 1.06
C PRO A 348 -12.01 17.97 2.45
N MET A 349 -12.12 17.16 3.51
CA MET A 349 -11.61 17.57 4.82
C MET A 349 -10.08 17.70 4.72
N ALA A 350 -9.62 18.88 4.34
CA ALA A 350 -8.25 19.33 4.52
C ALA A 350 -8.02 19.68 6.00
N ASP A 351 -6.81 19.41 6.46
CA ASP A 351 -6.30 19.67 7.80
C ASP A 351 -6.53 21.12 8.27
N ASP A 352 -7.57 21.34 9.07
CA ASP A 352 -7.77 22.58 9.83
C ASP A 352 -8.48 22.24 11.16
N ASN A 353 -7.81 21.52 12.06
CA ASN A 353 -8.43 21.07 13.31
C ASN A 353 -7.54 21.10 14.56
N GLN A 354 -6.77 22.18 14.76
CA GLN A 354 -6.14 22.41 16.08
C GLN A 354 -6.57 23.73 16.75
N GLU A 355 -6.75 24.84 16.01
CA GLU A 355 -7.06 26.13 16.66
C GLU A 355 -8.56 26.37 16.90
N VAL A 356 -9.43 25.96 15.98
CA VAL A 356 -10.89 26.16 16.10
C VAL A 356 -11.51 25.22 17.16
N GLN A 357 -10.93 24.03 17.33
CA GLN A 357 -11.41 23.05 18.30
C GLN A 357 -11.02 23.44 19.74
N GLN A 358 -9.84 24.03 19.96
CA GLN A 358 -9.50 24.62 21.28
C GLN A 358 -10.39 25.82 21.65
N GLN A 359 -10.77 26.66 20.68
CA GLN A 359 -11.67 27.79 20.96
C GLN A 359 -13.10 27.34 21.24
N LYS A 360 -13.61 26.33 20.51
CA LYS A 360 -14.91 25.71 20.79
C LYS A 360 -14.92 24.96 22.14
N TYR A 361 -13.82 24.31 22.51
CA TYR A 361 -13.69 23.63 23.82
C TYR A 361 -13.64 24.63 24.98
N LYS A 362 -12.93 25.77 24.83
CA LYS A 362 -12.92 26.85 25.84
C LYS A 362 -14.28 27.54 25.98
N GLN A 363 -15.03 27.72 24.89
CA GLN A 363 -16.41 28.24 24.96
C GLN A 363 -17.39 27.24 25.58
N GLN A 364 -17.26 25.94 25.29
CA GLN A 364 -18.07 24.89 25.93
C GLN A 364 -17.77 24.75 27.43
N GLN A 365 -16.51 24.85 27.85
CA GLN A 365 -16.15 24.84 29.28
C GLN A 365 -16.67 26.08 30.03
N GLN A 366 -16.66 27.26 29.41
CA GLN A 366 -17.27 28.46 30.00
C GLN A 366 -18.81 28.38 30.07
N GLN A 367 -19.46 27.73 29.09
CA GLN A 367 -20.90 27.48 29.15
C GLN A 367 -21.27 26.42 30.20
N GLN A 368 -20.47 25.36 30.36
CA GLN A 368 -20.67 24.36 31.41
C GLN A 368 -20.43 24.93 32.81
N GLN A 369 -19.43 25.80 33.01
CA GLN A 369 -19.23 26.49 34.29
C GLN A 369 -20.37 27.46 34.62
N LYS A 370 -20.97 28.12 33.63
CA LYS A 370 -22.16 28.97 33.83
C LYS A 370 -23.42 28.16 34.14
N GLN A 371 -23.57 26.96 33.56
CA GLN A 371 -24.70 26.06 33.87
C GLN A 371 -24.55 25.42 35.26
N GLN A 372 -23.33 25.12 35.71
CA GLN A 372 -23.08 24.60 37.07
C GLN A 372 -23.36 25.64 38.17
N GLN A 373 -23.28 26.94 37.89
CA GLN A 373 -23.61 28.00 38.85
C GLN A 373 -25.12 28.30 38.93
N GLN A 374 -25.94 27.86 37.98
CA GLN A 374 -27.40 28.13 37.97
C GLN A 374 -28.26 26.93 38.41
N GLY A 375 -27.66 25.81 38.81
CA GLY A 375 -28.36 24.58 39.19
C GLY A 375 -28.68 24.38 40.67
N GLN A 376 -28.57 25.40 41.53
CA GLN A 376 -29.06 25.29 42.92
C GLN A 376 -30.54 25.62 43.00
N GLN A 377 -31.40 24.69 42.59
CA GLN A 377 -32.75 24.45 43.13
C GLN A 377 -33.45 23.40 42.29
N GLN A 378 -33.25 22.13 42.63
CA GLN A 378 -34.26 21.07 42.67
C GLN A 378 -33.55 19.71 42.86
N GLN A 379 -33.92 18.99 43.91
CA GLN A 379 -33.46 17.62 44.15
C GLN A 379 -34.10 16.66 43.14
N PRO A 380 -33.33 15.70 42.60
CA PRO A 380 -33.83 14.33 42.64
C PRO A 380 -32.76 13.25 42.93
N ASN A 381 -33.25 12.20 43.59
CA ASN A 381 -32.74 10.85 43.85
C ASN A 381 -31.23 10.48 43.72
N PRO A 382 -30.58 9.95 44.79
CA PRO A 382 -29.15 9.60 44.79
C PRO A 382 -28.74 8.31 44.07
N GLN A 383 -29.66 7.48 43.58
CA GLN A 383 -29.33 6.12 43.11
C GLN A 383 -29.04 5.98 41.60
N GLN A 384 -29.43 6.96 40.77
CA GLN A 384 -29.19 6.89 39.31
C GLN A 384 -27.89 7.57 38.85
N GLY A 385 -27.35 8.52 39.63
CA GLY A 385 -26.12 9.24 39.28
C GLY A 385 -24.84 8.40 39.43
N GLN A 386 -24.79 7.48 40.41
CA GLN A 386 -23.59 6.67 40.67
C GLN A 386 -23.37 5.58 39.62
N GLN A 387 -24.43 5.03 39.01
CA GLN A 387 -24.31 4.02 37.94
C GLN A 387 -23.93 4.63 36.59
N GLN A 388 -24.42 5.83 36.26
CA GLN A 388 -24.05 6.51 35.02
C GLN A 388 -22.61 7.02 35.05
N GLN A 389 -22.12 7.47 36.21
CA GLN A 389 -20.75 7.94 36.35
C GLN A 389 -19.74 6.78 36.30
N GLN A 390 -20.07 5.63 36.91
CA GLN A 390 -19.25 4.41 36.76
C GLN A 390 -19.23 3.88 35.31
N GLN A 391 -20.35 3.93 34.57
CA GLN A 391 -20.37 3.51 33.16
C GLN A 391 -19.56 4.44 32.25
N GLN A 392 -19.59 5.76 32.50
CA GLN A 392 -18.77 6.71 31.75
C GLN A 392 -17.27 6.52 32.03
N ASP A 393 -16.87 6.34 33.29
CA ASP A 393 -15.48 6.07 33.65
C ASP A 393 -15.01 4.72 33.06
N GLN A 394 -15.88 3.70 33.00
CA GLN A 394 -15.57 2.42 32.37
C GLN A 394 -15.44 2.53 30.85
N GLN A 395 -16.35 3.24 30.17
CA GLN A 395 -16.27 3.48 28.72
C GLN A 395 -15.04 4.31 28.34
N GLN A 396 -14.66 5.27 29.18
CA GLN A 396 -13.47 6.09 28.96
C GLN A 396 -12.18 5.29 29.17
N TYR A 397 -12.17 4.37 30.14
CA TYR A 397 -11.10 3.39 30.33
C TYR A 397 -10.99 2.40 29.17
N TYR A 398 -12.11 1.87 28.66
CA TYR A 398 -12.12 0.97 27.50
C TYR A 398 -11.76 1.68 26.19
N ALA A 399 -12.16 2.94 26.01
CA ALA A 399 -11.75 3.75 24.86
C ALA A 399 -10.24 4.09 24.90
N GLN A 400 -9.69 4.33 26.08
CA GLN A 400 -8.25 4.52 26.26
C GLN A 400 -7.45 3.23 26.01
N MET A 401 -7.95 2.09 26.48
CA MET A 401 -7.41 0.76 26.18
C MET A 401 -7.50 0.40 24.68
N GLN A 402 -8.61 0.71 24.00
CA GLN A 402 -8.77 0.50 22.56
C GLN A 402 -7.86 1.43 21.75
N TYR A 403 -7.66 2.67 22.21
CA TYR A 403 -6.71 3.60 21.60
C TYR A 403 -5.26 3.13 21.76
N GLU A 404 -4.87 2.69 22.97
CA GLU A 404 -3.54 2.09 23.22
C GLU A 404 -3.33 0.76 22.46
N GLN A 405 -4.37 -0.06 22.28
CA GLN A 405 -4.32 -1.27 21.43
C GLN A 405 -4.28 -0.96 19.93
N SER A 406 -4.95 0.11 19.48
CA SER A 406 -4.89 0.56 18.08
C SER A 406 -3.50 1.08 17.68
N LEU A 407 -2.81 1.76 18.61
CA LEU A 407 -1.41 2.18 18.45
C LEU A 407 -0.44 0.99 18.44
N GLN A 408 -0.72 -0.07 19.20
CA GLN A 408 0.09 -1.30 19.15
C GLN A 408 -0.07 -2.08 17.84
N ASN A 409 -1.27 -2.15 17.27
CA ASN A 409 -1.53 -2.94 16.05
C ASN A 409 -0.98 -2.29 14.76
N ASP A 410 -0.85 -0.96 14.69
CA ASP A 410 -0.15 -0.29 13.58
C ASP A 410 1.38 -0.33 13.72
N SER A 411 1.90 -0.52 14.95
CA SER A 411 3.35 -0.49 15.25
C SER A 411 4.17 -1.65 14.69
N HIS A 412 3.53 -2.70 14.16
CA HIS A 412 4.23 -3.88 13.61
C HIS A 412 4.34 -3.87 12.08
N SER A 413 3.71 -2.92 11.38
CA SER A 413 3.87 -2.75 9.92
C SER A 413 5.21 -2.10 9.57
N VAL A 414 5.71 -1.21 10.43
CA VAL A 414 7.01 -0.54 10.29
C VAL A 414 7.87 -0.91 11.48
N ILE A 415 8.95 -1.63 11.22
CA ILE A 415 9.88 -2.02 12.29
C ILE A 415 11.10 -1.12 12.18
N LEU A 416 11.27 -0.24 13.16
CA LEU A 416 12.47 0.56 13.34
C LEU A 416 13.24 0.07 14.57
N VAL A 417 14.50 -0.30 14.36
CA VAL A 417 15.38 -0.78 15.41
C VAL A 417 16.68 0.00 15.40
N THR A 418 17.16 0.39 16.58
CA THR A 418 18.49 0.97 16.76
C THR A 418 19.27 0.18 17.79
N ALA A 419 20.59 0.14 17.64
CA ALA A 419 21.47 -0.38 18.67
C ALA A 419 22.73 0.46 18.81
N GLY A 420 23.37 0.32 19.97
CA GLY A 420 24.50 1.16 20.32
C GLY A 420 25.45 0.53 21.33
N TYR A 421 26.44 1.32 21.75
CA TYR A 421 27.45 0.92 22.73
C TYR A 421 26.95 0.82 24.17
N ASP A 422 25.66 1.09 24.41
CA ASP A 422 25.00 0.85 25.68
C ASP A 422 24.54 -0.61 25.85
N ASN A 423 24.92 -1.49 24.91
CA ASN A 423 24.59 -2.91 24.94
C ASN A 423 23.09 -3.14 24.95
N THR A 424 22.34 -2.25 24.29
CA THR A 424 20.89 -2.37 24.11
C THR A 424 20.51 -2.28 22.64
N VAL A 425 19.47 -3.03 22.29
CA VAL A 425 18.77 -2.95 21.01
C VAL A 425 17.37 -2.45 21.33
N ARG A 426 16.97 -1.33 20.72
CA ARG A 426 15.71 -0.65 21.00
C ARG A 426 14.82 -0.67 19.77
N PHE A 427 13.57 -1.06 19.98
CA PHE A 427 12.52 -1.00 18.97
C PHE A 427 11.75 0.30 19.17
N TRP A 428 11.50 0.97 18.06
CA TRP A 428 10.83 2.25 18.02
C TRP A 428 9.61 2.16 17.13
N GLU A 429 8.55 2.82 17.56
CA GLU A 429 7.47 3.19 16.67
C GLU A 429 7.91 4.45 15.90
N ALA A 430 8.04 4.33 14.57
CA ALA A 430 8.72 5.31 13.75
C ALA A 430 8.13 6.73 13.88
N LEU A 431 6.80 6.89 13.82
CA LEU A 431 6.18 8.22 13.84
C LEU A 431 5.95 8.78 15.25
N SER A 432 5.72 7.93 16.25
CA SER A 432 5.48 8.39 17.63
C SER A 432 6.78 8.70 18.37
N GLY A 433 7.88 8.01 18.01
CA GLY A 433 9.15 8.09 18.72
C GLY A 433 9.19 7.30 20.03
N ILE A 434 8.14 6.50 20.32
CA ILE A 434 8.05 5.71 21.55
C ILE A 434 8.89 4.44 21.40
N CYS A 435 9.69 4.14 22.43
CA CYS A 435 10.42 2.89 22.52
C CYS A 435 9.46 1.77 22.94
N SER A 436 9.14 0.84 22.04
CA SER A 436 8.20 -0.26 22.28
C SER A 436 8.83 -1.41 23.05
N LYS A 437 10.07 -1.78 22.69
CA LYS A 437 10.82 -2.90 23.29
C LYS A 437 12.29 -2.53 23.45
N THR A 438 12.92 -2.99 24.53
CA THR A 438 14.38 -2.86 24.74
C THR A 438 14.97 -4.21 25.07
N ILE A 439 15.77 -4.75 24.16
CA ILE A 439 16.49 -6.00 24.31
C ILE A 439 17.89 -5.70 24.85
N LYS A 440 18.32 -6.46 25.86
CA LYS A 440 19.70 -6.40 26.37
C LYS A 440 20.62 -7.27 25.52
N HIS A 441 21.73 -6.70 25.09
CA HIS A 441 22.81 -7.37 24.36
C HIS A 441 24.10 -7.29 25.19
N PRO A 442 24.18 -7.98 26.34
CA PRO A 442 25.15 -7.68 27.40
C PRO A 442 26.61 -7.95 27.02
N ASP A 443 26.86 -8.92 26.15
CA ASP A 443 28.19 -9.50 25.97
C ASP A 443 29.08 -8.72 24.99
N SER A 444 28.50 -7.82 24.19
CA SER A 444 29.24 -7.07 23.16
C SER A 444 28.43 -5.89 22.62
N GLN A 445 29.09 -4.94 21.97
CA GLN A 445 28.43 -3.98 21.09
C GLN A 445 27.77 -4.64 19.88
N VAL A 446 26.79 -3.95 19.30
CA VAL A 446 26.18 -4.34 18.03
C VAL A 446 26.79 -3.51 16.92
N ASN A 447 27.40 -4.17 15.93
CA ASN A 447 28.04 -3.52 14.79
C ASN A 447 27.07 -3.35 13.62
N ARG A 448 26.15 -4.30 13.43
CA ARG A 448 25.14 -4.26 12.36
C ARG A 448 23.83 -4.90 12.82
N LEU A 449 22.73 -4.30 12.41
CA LEU A 449 21.39 -4.86 12.52
C LEU A 449 20.87 -5.21 11.14
N CYS A 450 20.15 -6.33 11.04
CA CYS A 450 19.44 -6.70 9.84
C CYS A 450 18.10 -7.35 10.23
N ILE A 451 17.02 -6.87 9.64
CA ILE A 451 15.68 -7.43 9.82
C ILE A 451 15.45 -8.42 8.67
N SER A 452 14.86 -9.58 8.96
CA SER A 452 14.52 -10.56 7.93
C SER A 452 13.46 -10.01 6.97
N PRO A 453 13.42 -10.46 5.70
CA PRO A 453 12.45 -9.96 4.71
C PRO A 453 10.99 -10.14 5.15
N ASP A 454 10.71 -11.23 5.87
CA ASP A 454 9.39 -11.57 6.42
C ASP A 454 9.06 -10.86 7.76
N LYS A 455 9.97 -10.01 8.27
CA LYS A 455 9.81 -9.24 9.52
C LYS A 455 9.66 -10.08 10.80
N THR A 456 10.04 -11.35 10.77
CA THR A 456 9.92 -12.24 11.93
C THR A 456 11.17 -12.24 12.81
N ILE A 457 12.35 -12.08 12.21
CA ILE A 457 13.65 -12.25 12.86
C ILE A 457 14.48 -10.97 12.75
N LEU A 458 15.11 -10.60 13.85
CA LEU A 458 16.15 -9.58 13.90
C LEU A 458 17.51 -10.25 14.13
N ALA A 459 18.44 -10.03 13.20
CA ALA A 459 19.84 -10.41 13.34
C ALA A 459 20.66 -9.24 13.87
N ALA A 460 21.35 -9.44 14.99
CA ALA A 460 22.30 -8.50 15.56
C ALA A 460 23.71 -9.09 15.46
N ALA A 461 24.57 -8.47 14.65
CA ALA A 461 25.98 -8.82 14.53
C ALA A 461 26.79 -8.12 15.62
N GLY A 462 27.56 -8.89 16.38
CA GLY A 462 28.44 -8.38 17.42
C GLY A 462 29.84 -8.97 17.33
N ASN A 463 30.49 -9.13 18.48
CA ASN A 463 31.81 -9.76 18.56
C ASN A 463 31.73 -11.28 18.35
N HIS A 464 32.46 -11.79 17.36
CA HIS A 464 32.56 -13.20 16.93
C HIS A 464 31.27 -13.91 16.48
N SER A 465 30.10 -13.36 16.81
CA SER A 465 28.82 -14.03 16.66
C SER A 465 27.71 -13.08 16.23
N VAL A 466 26.69 -13.67 15.61
CA VAL A 466 25.40 -13.07 15.27
C VAL A 466 24.34 -13.70 16.16
N ARG A 467 23.48 -12.85 16.72
CA ARG A 467 22.35 -13.24 17.56
C ARG A 467 21.06 -13.02 16.80
N LEU A 468 20.18 -14.02 16.81
CA LEU A 468 18.84 -13.90 16.24
C LEU A 468 17.82 -13.72 17.36
N TYR A 469 17.00 -12.70 17.22
CA TYR A 469 15.91 -12.36 18.11
C TYR A 469 14.59 -12.47 17.36
N ASP A 470 13.59 -13.03 18.02
CA ASP A 470 12.22 -13.02 17.52
C ASP A 470 11.62 -11.65 17.80
N ILE A 471 11.13 -11.00 16.75
CA ILE A 471 10.58 -9.64 16.81
C ILE A 471 9.23 -9.63 17.52
N ALA A 472 8.38 -10.63 17.27
CA ALA A 472 7.04 -10.73 17.83
C ALA A 472 7.05 -11.26 19.27
N SER A 473 8.07 -12.06 19.63
CA SER A 473 8.19 -12.59 20.99
C SER A 473 8.41 -11.49 22.02
N SER A 474 7.77 -11.60 23.19
CA SER A 474 8.09 -10.78 24.36
C SER A 474 9.39 -11.21 25.06
N ASN A 475 10.03 -12.29 24.59
CA ASN A 475 11.31 -12.73 25.11
C ASN A 475 12.45 -11.83 24.61
N ASP A 476 13.30 -11.40 25.53
CA ASP A 476 14.48 -10.57 25.24
C ASP A 476 15.76 -11.41 25.02
N SER A 477 15.69 -12.72 25.23
CA SER A 477 16.83 -13.61 24.95
C SER A 477 16.89 -14.02 23.47
N PRO A 478 18.10 -14.12 22.90
CA PRO A 478 18.26 -14.61 21.54
C PRO A 478 17.86 -16.09 21.48
N PHE A 479 17.08 -16.47 20.47
CA PHE A 479 16.70 -17.88 20.28
C PHE A 479 17.81 -18.67 19.56
N VAL A 480 18.72 -17.98 18.88
CA VAL A 480 19.92 -18.53 18.24
C VAL A 480 21.10 -17.59 18.43
N VAL A 481 22.26 -18.17 18.72
CA VAL A 481 23.56 -17.50 18.62
C VAL A 481 24.46 -18.37 17.77
N PHE A 482 25.00 -17.81 16.69
CA PHE A 482 25.86 -18.53 15.75
C PHE A 482 26.98 -17.61 15.26
N GLY A 483 28.03 -18.18 14.70
CA GLY A 483 29.19 -17.44 14.24
C GLY A 483 30.47 -18.14 14.64
N GLU A 484 31.27 -18.47 13.63
CA GLU A 484 32.59 -19.07 13.81
C GLU A 484 33.67 -18.06 13.41
N HIS A 485 33.41 -16.77 13.57
CA HIS A 485 34.37 -15.73 13.24
C HIS A 485 35.32 -15.49 14.40
N THR A 486 36.58 -15.16 14.08
CA THR A 486 37.61 -14.82 15.08
C THR A 486 37.74 -13.32 15.31
N GLY A 487 36.97 -12.51 14.58
CA GLY A 487 36.91 -11.06 14.70
C GLY A 487 35.47 -10.55 14.80
N ASN A 488 35.31 -9.23 14.84
CA ASN A 488 33.98 -8.63 14.87
C ASN A 488 33.21 -8.95 13.58
N VAL A 489 31.94 -9.32 13.69
CA VAL A 489 31.06 -9.40 12.53
C VAL A 489 30.59 -7.99 12.24
N ILE A 490 30.94 -7.48 11.05
CA ILE A 490 30.74 -6.08 10.64
C ILE A 490 29.56 -5.90 9.68
N ALA A 491 29.19 -6.96 8.97
CA ALA A 491 28.06 -6.96 8.07
C ALA A 491 27.36 -8.31 8.15
N THR A 492 26.04 -8.26 8.05
CA THR A 492 25.17 -9.43 8.00
C THR A 492 23.96 -9.09 7.14
N GLY A 493 23.44 -10.07 6.42
CA GLY A 493 22.25 -9.90 5.61
C GLY A 493 21.54 -11.22 5.31
N PHE A 494 20.25 -11.12 5.03
CA PHE A 494 19.42 -12.25 4.60
C PHE A 494 19.37 -12.31 3.07
N HIS A 495 19.24 -13.52 2.55
CA HIS A 495 18.75 -13.76 1.19
C HIS A 495 17.33 -13.22 1.03
N GLY A 496 16.95 -12.76 -0.16
CA GLY A 496 15.61 -12.20 -0.45
C GLY A 496 14.44 -13.12 -0.04
N GLU A 497 14.58 -14.43 -0.25
CA GLU A 497 13.59 -15.43 0.20
C GLU A 497 13.78 -15.92 1.65
N GLY A 498 14.74 -15.36 2.42
CA GLY A 498 15.02 -15.74 3.81
C GLY A 498 15.66 -17.13 4.02
N ARG A 499 16.03 -17.85 2.95
CA ARG A 499 16.53 -19.24 3.00
C ARG A 499 17.94 -19.41 3.55
N TRP A 500 18.77 -18.38 3.50
CA TRP A 500 20.14 -18.38 4.00
C TRP A 500 20.56 -16.95 4.36
N MET A 501 21.69 -16.82 5.05
CA MET A 501 22.27 -15.55 5.48
C MET A 501 23.76 -15.50 5.17
N PHE A 502 24.31 -14.31 4.98
CA PHE A 502 25.75 -14.10 4.96
C PHE A 502 26.22 -13.31 6.18
N THR A 503 27.46 -13.54 6.58
CA THR A 503 28.18 -12.77 7.60
C THR A 503 29.56 -12.42 7.08
N ALA A 504 29.98 -11.17 7.26
CA ALA A 504 31.32 -10.71 6.94
C ALA A 504 31.99 -10.14 8.19
N SER A 505 33.28 -10.41 8.34
CA SER A 505 34.01 -10.10 9.56
C SER A 505 35.37 -9.44 9.30
N GLU A 506 35.83 -8.72 10.32
CA GLU A 506 37.20 -8.19 10.40
C GLU A 506 38.28 -9.29 10.38
N ASP A 507 37.92 -10.56 10.57
CA ASP A 507 38.86 -11.68 10.39
C ASP A 507 39.23 -11.94 8.92
N GLY A 508 38.60 -11.23 7.98
CA GLY A 508 38.85 -11.36 6.55
C GLY A 508 38.00 -12.45 5.88
N HIS A 509 37.07 -13.07 6.61
CA HIS A 509 36.19 -14.10 6.06
C HIS A 509 34.77 -13.60 5.81
N LEU A 510 34.23 -14.04 4.68
CA LEU A 510 32.82 -13.95 4.33
C LEU A 510 32.22 -15.36 4.38
N LYS A 511 31.25 -15.59 5.26
CA LYS A 511 30.64 -16.89 5.52
C LYS A 511 29.16 -16.89 5.13
N ILE A 512 28.68 -18.03 4.61
CA ILE A 512 27.28 -18.23 4.23
C ILE A 512 26.66 -19.35 5.06
N TRP A 513 25.48 -19.09 5.60
CA TRP A 513 24.79 -19.93 6.56
C TRP A 513 23.40 -20.30 6.05
N ASP A 514 23.09 -21.59 5.94
CA ASP A 514 21.73 -22.05 5.64
C ASP A 514 20.86 -21.93 6.89
N THR A 515 19.76 -21.18 6.80
CA THR A 515 18.84 -20.92 7.92
C THR A 515 17.66 -21.89 7.99
N ARG A 516 17.46 -22.74 6.98
CA ARG A 516 16.35 -23.71 6.92
C ARG A 516 16.66 -24.99 7.69
N SER A 517 17.94 -25.30 7.88
CA SER A 517 18.41 -26.58 8.42
C SER A 517 18.34 -26.62 9.95
N GLY A 518 17.14 -26.54 10.52
CA GLY A 518 16.88 -26.67 11.96
C GLY A 518 16.89 -25.36 12.73
N ARG A 519 17.02 -25.43 14.07
CA ARG A 519 17.05 -24.22 14.92
C ARG A 519 18.30 -23.38 14.73
N ASN A 520 19.44 -23.95 14.33
CA ASN A 520 20.71 -23.23 14.22
C ASN A 520 21.18 -23.14 12.76
N PRO A 521 21.62 -21.96 12.29
CA PRO A 521 22.19 -21.82 10.96
C PRO A 521 23.44 -22.68 10.76
N VAL A 522 23.55 -23.32 9.60
CA VAL A 522 24.66 -24.23 9.26
C VAL A 522 25.59 -23.58 8.25
N LEU A 523 26.90 -23.57 8.52
CA LEU A 523 27.90 -23.04 7.59
C LEU A 523 27.93 -23.87 6.29
N THR A 524 27.75 -23.21 5.16
CA THR A 524 27.74 -23.84 3.83
C THR A 524 28.95 -23.46 2.99
N ARG A 525 29.38 -22.20 3.05
CA ARG A 525 30.52 -21.66 2.28
C ARG A 525 31.32 -20.67 3.11
N ASN A 526 32.62 -20.62 2.86
CA ASN A 526 33.55 -19.67 3.46
C ASN A 526 34.47 -19.10 2.39
N PHE A 527 34.53 -17.78 2.27
CA PHE A 527 35.37 -17.06 1.33
C PHE A 527 36.43 -16.29 2.10
N ASP A 528 37.68 -16.33 1.62
CA ASP A 528 38.79 -15.59 2.19
C ASP A 528 39.05 -14.32 1.39
N ASN A 529 38.79 -13.17 1.99
CA ASN A 529 39.00 -11.85 1.38
C ASN A 529 40.50 -11.46 1.37
N GLY A 530 41.33 -12.07 2.22
CA GLY A 530 42.76 -11.77 2.36
C GLY A 530 43.07 -10.49 3.15
N ALA A 531 42.04 -9.73 3.54
CA ALA A 531 42.15 -8.51 4.34
C ALA A 531 40.88 -8.33 5.19
N PRO A 532 40.95 -7.64 6.35
CA PRO A 532 39.79 -7.36 7.18
C PRO A 532 38.67 -6.68 6.39
N ILE A 533 37.49 -7.31 6.36
CA ILE A 533 36.33 -6.76 5.66
C ILE A 533 35.77 -5.60 6.49
N THR A 534 35.31 -4.53 5.84
CA THR A 534 34.74 -3.35 6.48
C THR A 534 33.24 -3.21 6.24
N ASP A 535 32.73 -3.69 5.11
CA ASP A 535 31.29 -3.81 4.83
C ASP A 535 31.05 -4.88 3.77
N ALA A 536 29.82 -5.39 3.71
CA ALA A 536 29.40 -6.36 2.70
C ALA A 536 27.92 -6.20 2.37
N VAL A 537 27.58 -6.36 1.10
CA VAL A 537 26.21 -6.23 0.59
C VAL A 537 25.91 -7.33 -0.43
N MET A 538 24.65 -7.74 -0.49
CA MET A 538 24.18 -8.69 -1.49
C MET A 538 23.81 -7.95 -2.78
N HIS A 539 24.20 -8.51 -3.92
CA HIS A 539 23.78 -7.99 -5.22
C HIS A 539 22.29 -8.30 -5.47
N ALA A 540 21.63 -7.48 -6.29
CA ALA A 540 20.21 -7.62 -6.58
C ALA A 540 19.84 -9.00 -7.18
N ASN A 541 20.74 -9.61 -7.96
CA ASN A 541 20.56 -10.95 -8.54
C ASN A 541 20.57 -12.11 -7.52
N GLN A 542 20.84 -11.83 -6.23
CA GLN A 542 20.96 -12.83 -5.15
C GLN A 542 22.06 -13.90 -5.33
N GLY A 543 22.84 -13.81 -6.42
CA GLY A 543 23.89 -14.76 -6.80
C GLY A 543 25.30 -14.26 -6.56
N GLU A 544 25.46 -12.96 -6.27
CA GLU A 544 26.75 -12.32 -6.02
C GLU A 544 26.74 -11.57 -4.68
N LEU A 545 27.91 -11.56 -4.02
CA LEU A 545 28.17 -10.77 -2.82
C LEU A 545 29.30 -9.79 -3.10
N ILE A 546 29.16 -8.57 -2.60
CA ILE A 546 30.18 -7.53 -2.77
C ILE A 546 30.72 -7.15 -1.40
N THR A 547 32.03 -7.23 -1.24
CA THR A 547 32.75 -6.87 -0.03
C THR A 547 33.62 -5.65 -0.28
N CYS A 548 33.85 -4.85 0.77
CA CYS A 548 34.93 -3.87 0.77
C CYS A 548 35.81 -4.06 2.00
N ASP A 549 37.09 -3.72 1.88
CA ASP A 549 38.08 -4.03 2.90
C ASP A 549 39.01 -2.88 3.30
N GLN A 550 39.78 -3.14 4.37
CA GLN A 550 40.73 -2.18 4.91
C GLN A 550 41.92 -1.87 3.99
N ASN A 551 42.22 -2.71 3.01
CA ASN A 551 43.28 -2.44 2.04
C ASN A 551 42.82 -1.51 0.91
N GLY A 552 41.52 -1.22 0.83
CA GLY A 552 40.93 -0.38 -0.18
C GLY A 552 40.35 -1.14 -1.36
N ALA A 553 40.30 -2.47 -1.30
CA ALA A 553 39.71 -3.27 -2.36
C ALA A 553 38.20 -3.42 -2.17
N VAL A 554 37.48 -3.41 -3.29
CA VAL A 554 36.09 -3.81 -3.41
C VAL A 554 36.08 -5.09 -4.24
N LYS A 555 35.62 -6.20 -3.65
CA LYS A 555 35.63 -7.52 -4.29
C LYS A 555 34.22 -8.00 -4.58
N ILE A 556 34.00 -8.55 -5.76
CA ILE A 556 32.75 -9.16 -6.17
C ILE A 556 32.94 -10.67 -6.16
N TRP A 557 32.08 -11.38 -5.43
CA TRP A 557 32.13 -12.81 -5.21
C TRP A 557 30.94 -13.47 -5.88
N ASP A 558 31.21 -14.38 -6.82
CA ASP A 558 30.18 -15.24 -7.40
C ASP A 558 29.95 -16.43 -6.47
N LEU A 559 28.73 -16.55 -5.98
CA LEU A 559 28.35 -17.62 -5.06
C LEU A 559 28.30 -18.99 -5.73
N THR A 560 28.03 -19.03 -7.04
CA THR A 560 27.96 -20.28 -7.82
C THR A 560 29.36 -20.80 -8.14
N ALA A 561 30.26 -19.93 -8.60
CA ALA A 561 31.65 -20.27 -8.93
C ALA A 561 32.55 -20.43 -7.69
N HIS A 562 32.12 -19.93 -6.54
CA HIS A 562 32.89 -19.91 -5.29
C HIS A 562 34.25 -19.20 -5.42
N SER A 563 34.28 -18.11 -6.20
CA SER A 563 35.50 -17.36 -6.50
C SER A 563 35.24 -15.85 -6.58
N CYS A 564 36.29 -15.07 -6.35
CA CYS A 564 36.29 -13.63 -6.63
C CYS A 564 36.32 -13.41 -8.15
N THR A 565 35.32 -12.72 -8.69
CA THR A 565 35.23 -12.38 -10.12
C THR A 565 35.97 -11.09 -10.43
N HIS A 566 35.82 -10.08 -9.58
CA HIS A 566 36.44 -8.76 -9.75
C HIS A 566 37.05 -8.26 -8.45
N GLU A 567 38.22 -7.66 -8.56
CA GLU A 567 38.89 -6.92 -7.50
C GLU A 567 39.14 -5.49 -7.99
N LEU A 568 38.43 -4.53 -7.40
CA LEU A 568 38.46 -3.12 -7.79
C LEU A 568 39.18 -2.35 -6.68
N VAL A 569 40.27 -1.67 -7.03
CA VAL A 569 41.03 -0.84 -6.08
C VAL A 569 40.95 0.61 -6.55
N PRO A 570 39.94 1.39 -6.10
CA PRO A 570 39.78 2.78 -6.53
C PRO A 570 40.94 3.69 -6.12
N GLU A 571 41.50 3.49 -4.92
CA GLU A 571 42.63 4.26 -4.42
C GLU A 571 43.52 3.36 -3.55
N GLU A 572 44.76 3.14 -3.99
CA GLU A 572 45.69 2.26 -3.28
C GLU A 572 46.05 2.79 -1.88
N GLY A 573 46.04 1.88 -0.90
CA GLY A 573 46.45 2.18 0.48
C GLY A 573 45.45 3.05 1.26
N VAL A 574 44.25 3.30 0.72
CA VAL A 574 43.17 3.99 1.43
C VAL A 574 42.05 2.99 1.73
N PRO A 575 41.75 2.73 3.01
CA PRO A 575 40.68 1.80 3.38
C PRO A 575 39.32 2.22 2.82
N MET A 576 38.59 1.24 2.26
CA MET A 576 37.17 1.40 2.00
C MET A 576 36.41 1.26 3.31
N ARG A 577 35.21 1.85 3.39
CA ARG A 577 34.43 1.86 4.63
C ARG A 577 33.03 1.29 4.49
N SER A 578 32.35 1.60 3.39
CA SER A 578 31.01 1.08 3.14
C SER A 578 30.79 0.89 1.66
N VAL A 579 29.91 -0.05 1.32
CA VAL A 579 29.56 -0.37 -0.06
C VAL A 579 28.04 -0.56 -0.17
N THR A 580 27.46 -0.13 -1.28
CA THR A 580 26.04 -0.31 -1.58
C THR A 580 25.85 -0.62 -3.06
N VAL A 581 24.81 -1.38 -3.36
CA VAL A 581 24.39 -1.73 -4.72
C VAL A 581 22.97 -1.21 -4.92
N ALA A 582 22.67 -0.80 -6.16
CA ALA A 582 21.32 -0.40 -6.54
C ALA A 582 20.36 -1.60 -6.55
N SER A 583 19.09 -1.41 -6.17
CA SER A 583 18.09 -2.47 -6.14
C SER A 583 17.82 -3.10 -7.51
N ASP A 584 18.05 -2.36 -8.60
CA ASP A 584 17.99 -2.82 -9.98
C ASP A 584 19.30 -3.50 -10.46
N GLY A 585 20.33 -3.53 -9.63
CA GLY A 585 21.65 -4.06 -9.94
C GLY A 585 22.44 -3.24 -10.98
N SER A 586 22.06 -1.99 -11.27
CA SER A 586 22.71 -1.18 -12.32
C SER A 586 23.96 -0.45 -11.86
N MET A 587 24.09 -0.19 -10.55
CA MET A 587 25.16 0.62 -9.98
C MET A 587 25.73 0.01 -8.71
N LEU A 588 27.05 0.17 -8.54
CA LEU A 588 27.82 -0.15 -7.35
C LEU A 588 28.48 1.14 -6.86
N ILE A 589 28.36 1.43 -5.57
CA ILE A 589 28.96 2.61 -4.95
C ILE A 589 29.76 2.17 -3.73
N ALA A 590 31.01 2.61 -3.66
CA ALA A 590 31.86 2.43 -2.49
C ALA A 590 32.41 3.77 -2.02
N VAL A 591 32.63 3.86 -0.71
CA VAL A 591 33.14 5.06 -0.05
C VAL A 591 34.35 4.75 0.80
N ASN A 592 35.26 5.72 0.90
CA ASN A 592 36.52 5.54 1.59
C ASN A 592 36.68 6.45 2.82
N ASN A 593 37.77 6.22 3.55
CA ASN A 593 38.12 7.01 4.73
C ASN A 593 38.49 8.49 4.44
N LYS A 594 38.81 8.85 3.19
CA LYS A 594 39.12 10.26 2.81
C LYS A 594 37.86 11.08 2.49
N GLY A 595 36.70 10.44 2.45
CA GLY A 595 35.44 11.09 2.11
C GLY A 595 35.13 11.13 0.62
N ASN A 596 35.80 10.29 -0.17
CA ASN A 596 35.54 10.10 -1.59
C ASN A 596 34.49 9.00 -1.80
N CYS A 597 33.64 9.22 -2.79
CA CYS A 597 32.69 8.26 -3.32
C CYS A 597 33.13 7.83 -4.71
N TYR A 598 33.11 6.52 -4.95
CA TYR A 598 33.42 5.90 -6.24
C TYR A 598 32.18 5.16 -6.71
N VAL A 599 31.82 5.40 -7.97
CA VAL A 599 30.61 4.86 -8.58
C VAL A 599 31.01 4.05 -9.81
N TRP A 600 30.59 2.80 -9.83
CA TRP A 600 30.72 1.90 -10.96
C TRP A 600 29.35 1.54 -11.51
N LYS A 601 29.26 1.38 -12.82
CA LYS A 601 28.13 0.78 -13.50
C LYS A 601 28.35 -0.71 -13.61
N LEU A 602 27.34 -1.47 -13.26
CA LEU A 602 27.29 -2.92 -13.42
C LEU A 602 26.46 -3.23 -14.68
N SER A 603 27.03 -3.96 -15.62
CA SER A 603 26.37 -4.32 -16.87
C SER A 603 25.57 -5.61 -16.68
N ASN A 604 24.24 -5.55 -16.64
CA ASN A 604 23.37 -6.73 -16.48
C ASN A 604 23.14 -7.47 -17.81
N GLY A 605 24.21 -7.81 -18.54
CA GLY A 605 24.17 -8.61 -19.76
C GLY A 605 24.47 -10.09 -19.50
N PRO A 606 23.86 -11.05 -20.22
CA PRO A 606 24.10 -12.49 -20.01
C PRO A 606 25.55 -12.93 -20.27
N ASP A 607 26.35 -12.13 -20.99
CA ASP A 607 27.72 -12.44 -21.40
C ASP A 607 28.76 -11.39 -20.95
N SER A 608 28.39 -10.38 -20.15
CA SER A 608 29.29 -9.28 -19.80
C SER A 608 29.19 -8.87 -18.32
N ASN A 609 30.04 -9.45 -17.47
CA ASN A 609 30.27 -8.96 -16.10
C ASN A 609 31.25 -7.76 -16.10
N GLU A 610 31.09 -6.82 -17.01
CA GLU A 610 31.97 -5.65 -17.07
C GLU A 610 31.54 -4.61 -16.04
N VAL A 611 32.50 -4.23 -15.18
CA VAL A 611 32.34 -3.20 -14.16
C VAL A 611 33.09 -1.96 -14.61
N GLU A 612 32.35 -0.91 -14.97
CA GLU A 612 32.92 0.32 -15.51
C GLU A 612 32.87 1.46 -14.49
N PRO A 613 33.98 2.17 -14.21
CA PRO A 613 33.95 3.36 -13.37
C PRO A 613 33.25 4.50 -14.12
N ILE A 614 32.16 5.03 -13.56
CA ILE A 614 31.37 6.09 -14.20
C ILE A 614 31.56 7.46 -13.55
N HIS A 615 31.75 7.51 -12.23
CA HIS A 615 31.84 8.77 -11.52
C HIS A 615 32.67 8.66 -10.25
N GLN A 616 33.33 9.76 -9.90
CA GLN A 616 34.08 9.92 -8.66
C GLN A 616 33.90 11.35 -8.18
N PHE A 617 33.55 11.50 -6.91
CA PHE A 617 33.39 12.82 -6.28
C PHE A 617 33.72 12.78 -4.80
N GLN A 618 34.09 13.94 -4.25
CA GLN A 618 34.32 14.09 -2.83
C GLN A 618 33.01 14.49 -2.13
N ALA A 619 32.42 13.55 -1.39
CA ALA A 619 31.16 13.79 -0.69
C ALA A 619 31.39 14.53 0.64
N HIS A 620 32.43 14.18 1.37
CA HIS A 620 32.76 14.75 2.68
C HIS A 620 34.26 15.07 2.79
N ASN A 621 34.59 15.98 3.71
CA ASN A 621 35.99 16.33 4.01
C ASN A 621 36.61 15.43 5.10
N ASN A 622 35.81 14.50 5.64
CA ASN A 622 36.17 13.60 6.74
C ASN A 622 35.68 12.19 6.40
N TYR A 623 35.97 11.22 7.29
CA TYR A 623 35.60 9.82 7.11
C TYR A 623 34.10 9.64 6.82
N ILE A 624 33.77 9.03 5.69
CA ILE A 624 32.41 8.53 5.44
C ILE A 624 32.29 7.20 6.16
N LEU A 625 31.25 7.05 6.97
CA LEU A 625 31.00 5.88 7.79
C LEU A 625 30.00 4.92 7.13
N ARG A 626 29.04 5.46 6.37
CA ARG A 626 28.00 4.69 5.70
C ARG A 626 27.62 5.32 4.37
N VAL A 627 27.38 4.48 3.38
CA VAL A 627 26.70 4.84 2.14
C VAL A 627 25.51 3.92 1.92
N MET A 628 24.41 4.46 1.43
CA MET A 628 23.22 3.69 1.08
C MET A 628 22.52 4.33 -0.11
N LEU A 629 22.15 3.51 -1.09
CA LEU A 629 21.24 3.91 -2.15
C LEU A 629 19.79 3.77 -1.67
N SER A 630 18.93 4.68 -2.11
CA SER A 630 17.51 4.56 -1.87
C SER A 630 16.89 3.38 -2.62
N PRO A 631 15.79 2.79 -2.13
CA PRO A 631 15.12 1.67 -2.80
C PRO A 631 14.71 1.96 -4.26
N ASP A 632 14.34 3.20 -4.55
CA ASP A 632 14.00 3.68 -5.91
C ASP A 632 15.22 4.04 -6.77
N THR A 633 16.45 3.89 -6.23
CA THR A 633 17.75 4.17 -6.88
C THR A 633 18.03 5.63 -7.25
N LYS A 634 17.15 6.57 -6.91
CA LYS A 634 17.26 8.00 -7.29
C LYS A 634 18.09 8.84 -6.32
N LEU A 635 18.21 8.39 -5.08
CA LEU A 635 18.90 9.10 -4.01
C LEU A 635 20.05 8.26 -3.46
N LEU A 636 21.12 8.96 -3.08
CA LEU A 636 22.25 8.39 -2.36
C LEU A 636 22.39 9.12 -1.03
N ALA A 637 22.40 8.40 0.07
CA ALA A 637 22.73 8.94 1.39
C ALA A 637 24.17 8.62 1.77
N THR A 638 24.91 9.63 2.22
CA THR A 638 26.26 9.48 2.78
C THR A 638 26.29 10.02 4.20
N CYS A 639 26.71 9.19 5.17
CA CYS A 639 26.85 9.57 6.57
C CYS A 639 28.32 9.69 6.96
N SER A 640 28.68 10.72 7.72
CA SER A 640 30.07 11.08 7.95
C SER A 640 30.42 11.41 9.40
N ALA A 641 31.71 11.32 9.69
CA ALA A 641 32.35 11.77 10.91
C ALA A 641 32.42 13.31 11.02
N ASP A 642 31.99 14.06 10.00
CA ASP A 642 31.80 15.51 10.09
C ASP A 642 30.46 15.93 10.73
N ASN A 643 29.72 14.96 11.28
CA ASN A 643 28.43 15.12 11.95
C ASN A 643 27.26 15.43 11.00
N THR A 644 27.45 15.23 9.69
CA THR A 644 26.42 15.47 8.68
C THR A 644 26.05 14.19 7.96
N ALA A 645 24.81 14.14 7.49
CA ALA A 645 24.38 13.22 6.44
C ALA A 645 24.04 14.04 5.20
N LYS A 646 24.51 13.62 4.03
CA LYS A 646 24.24 14.30 2.75
C LYS A 646 23.45 13.41 1.82
N ILE A 647 22.57 14.02 1.04
CA ILE A 647 21.71 13.36 0.07
C ILE A 647 22.07 13.85 -1.32
N TRP A 648 22.34 12.92 -2.22
CA TRP A 648 22.78 13.19 -3.58
C TRP A 648 21.77 12.62 -4.58
N ASN A 649 21.57 13.32 -5.69
CA ASN A 649 20.70 12.87 -6.78
C ASN A 649 21.48 12.01 -7.77
N THR A 650 21.12 10.73 -7.92
CA THR A 650 21.83 9.82 -8.83
C THR A 650 21.54 10.13 -10.30
N GLU A 651 20.32 10.56 -10.65
CA GLU A 651 19.92 10.91 -12.03
C GLU A 651 20.61 12.16 -12.56
N LYS A 652 20.93 13.11 -11.67
CA LYS A 652 21.62 14.37 -11.98
C LYS A 652 23.11 14.33 -11.67
N ASN A 653 23.78 13.22 -12.03
CA ASN A 653 25.23 13.06 -11.91
C ASN A 653 25.74 13.34 -10.48
N PHE A 654 25.06 12.78 -9.48
CA PHE A 654 25.40 12.90 -8.06
C PHE A 654 25.48 14.35 -7.56
N GLU A 655 24.57 15.21 -8.00
CA GLU A 655 24.44 16.58 -7.47
C GLU A 655 23.95 16.55 -6.01
N LEU A 656 24.54 17.39 -5.15
CA LEU A 656 24.14 17.52 -3.75
C LEU A 656 22.74 18.15 -3.66
N LEU A 657 21.75 17.40 -3.16
CA LEU A 657 20.39 17.89 -2.94
C LEU A 657 20.24 18.52 -1.57
N LEU A 658 20.60 17.79 -0.52
CA LEU A 658 20.37 18.18 0.86
C LEU A 658 21.57 17.85 1.73
N THR A 659 21.81 18.70 2.72
CA THR A 659 22.72 18.42 3.82
C THR A 659 21.92 18.42 5.11
N LEU A 660 21.73 17.25 5.70
CA LEU A 660 21.01 17.03 6.94
C LEU A 660 21.91 17.43 8.11
N GLN A 661 21.61 18.59 8.68
CA GLN A 661 22.34 19.21 9.78
C GLN A 661 21.55 19.09 11.07
N GLY A 662 22.18 18.63 12.15
CA GLY A 662 21.52 18.54 13.47
C GLY A 662 22.21 17.61 14.46
N HIS A 663 22.94 16.61 13.96
CA HIS A 663 23.77 15.76 14.80
C HIS A 663 24.97 16.53 15.37
N GLN A 664 25.32 16.22 16.62
CA GLN A 664 26.45 16.88 17.31
C GLN A 664 27.75 16.07 17.24
N ARG A 665 27.67 14.83 16.75
CA ARG A 665 28.77 13.88 16.65
C ARG A 665 28.60 13.02 15.40
N TRP A 666 29.52 12.09 15.19
CA TRP A 666 29.56 11.20 14.02
C TRP A 666 28.23 10.52 13.75
N VAL A 667 27.80 10.52 12.49
CA VAL A 667 26.62 9.79 12.00
C VAL A 667 27.11 8.46 11.44
N TRP A 668 26.78 7.36 12.13
CA TRP A 668 27.35 6.06 11.87
C TRP A 668 26.64 5.28 10.77
N ASP A 669 25.31 5.36 10.74
CA ASP A 669 24.48 4.51 9.91
C ASP A 669 23.21 5.24 9.50
N CYS A 670 22.61 4.79 8.40
CA CYS A 670 21.34 5.28 7.90
C CYS A 670 20.51 4.17 7.27
N ALA A 671 19.20 4.38 7.23
CA ALA A 671 18.24 3.51 6.55
C ALA A 671 17.16 4.36 5.88
N PHE A 672 16.90 4.10 4.59
CA PHE A 672 15.79 4.70 3.86
C PHE A 672 14.47 3.99 4.19
N SER A 673 13.37 4.72 4.12
CA SER A 673 12.04 4.13 3.98
C SER A 673 11.87 3.50 2.60
N ALA A 674 10.94 2.55 2.48
CA ALA A 674 10.62 1.85 1.24
C ALA A 674 10.19 2.80 0.10
N ASP A 675 9.52 3.91 0.46
CA ASP A 675 9.07 4.95 -0.48
C ASP A 675 10.14 6.01 -0.79
N SER A 676 11.35 5.88 -0.22
CA SER A 676 12.44 6.86 -0.32
C SER A 676 12.10 8.28 0.14
N ALA A 677 10.97 8.50 0.85
CA ALA A 677 10.57 9.83 1.33
C ALA A 677 11.26 10.22 2.64
N TYR A 678 11.63 9.22 3.45
CA TYR A 678 12.22 9.40 4.76
C TYR A 678 13.58 8.73 4.88
N LEU A 679 14.42 9.29 5.76
CA LEU A 679 15.69 8.70 6.14
C LEU A 679 15.81 8.67 7.66
N VAL A 680 16.16 7.50 8.21
CA VAL A 680 16.58 7.39 9.60
C VAL A 680 18.10 7.38 9.67
N THR A 681 18.65 8.09 10.64
CA THR A 681 20.09 8.19 10.88
C THR A 681 20.39 7.87 12.34
N ALA A 682 21.52 7.20 12.60
CA ALA A 682 22.00 6.88 13.95
C ALA A 682 23.33 7.58 14.23
N SER A 683 23.49 8.14 15.43
CA SER A 683 24.66 8.95 15.76
C SER A 683 25.24 8.70 17.15
N SER A 684 26.52 9.06 17.26
CA SER A 684 27.28 9.11 18.51
C SER A 684 26.71 10.08 19.55
N ASP A 685 25.82 11.00 19.17
CA ASP A 685 25.17 11.93 20.08
C ASP A 685 24.03 11.29 20.92
N HIS A 686 23.90 9.96 20.86
CA HIS A 686 22.93 9.12 21.58
C HIS A 686 21.53 9.13 20.97
N VAL A 687 21.34 9.84 19.86
CA VAL A 687 20.03 10.09 19.26
C VAL A 687 20.01 9.53 17.84
N ALA A 688 18.97 8.77 17.52
CA ALA A 688 18.61 8.51 16.13
C ALA A 688 17.60 9.56 15.67
N ARG A 689 17.66 9.97 14.40
CA ARG A 689 16.77 11.00 13.84
C ARG A 689 16.07 10.50 12.59
N LEU A 690 14.78 10.79 12.48
CA LEU A 690 13.97 10.62 11.29
C LEU A 690 13.89 11.95 10.55
N TRP A 691 14.30 11.94 9.29
CA TRP A 691 14.35 13.08 8.39
C TRP A 691 13.34 12.93 7.29
N GLU A 692 12.66 14.01 6.95
CA GLU A 692 11.89 14.13 5.71
C GLU A 692 12.80 14.65 4.59
N LEU A 693 12.88 13.92 3.48
CA LEU A 693 13.81 14.25 2.39
C LEU A 693 13.29 15.31 1.43
N GLN A 694 12.04 15.76 1.57
CA GLN A 694 11.50 16.84 0.74
C GLN A 694 12.03 18.22 1.17
N ASN A 695 12.15 18.45 2.47
CA ASN A 695 12.58 19.71 3.09
C ASN A 695 13.90 19.59 3.87
N GLY A 696 14.34 18.37 4.18
CA GLY A 696 15.52 18.11 5.01
C GLY A 696 15.28 18.38 6.51
N GLU A 697 14.02 18.43 6.95
CA GLU A 697 13.67 18.70 8.34
C GLU A 697 13.66 17.41 9.18
N THR A 698 14.00 17.55 10.46
CA THR A 698 13.88 16.44 11.42
C THR A 698 12.43 16.34 11.90
N ILE A 699 11.75 15.25 11.55
CA ILE A 699 10.39 14.97 12.02
C ILE A 699 10.43 14.46 13.47
N ARG A 700 11.33 13.51 13.75
CA ARG A 700 11.43 12.84 15.05
C ARG A 700 12.86 12.60 15.50
N GLN A 701 13.02 12.56 16.81
CA GLN A 701 14.26 12.21 17.50
C GLN A 701 13.97 11.06 18.46
N TYR A 702 14.68 9.96 18.31
CA TYR A 702 14.56 8.78 19.14
C TYR A 702 15.60 8.85 20.26
N ASN A 703 15.13 9.29 21.42
CA ASN A 703 15.94 9.47 22.62
C ASN A 703 15.74 8.28 23.55
N GLY A 704 16.81 7.52 23.80
CA GLY A 704 16.75 6.40 24.74
C GLY A 704 18.07 5.66 24.92
N HIS A 705 18.99 5.77 23.96
CA HIS A 705 20.33 5.25 24.18
C HIS A 705 21.10 6.09 25.20
N HIS A 706 21.88 5.42 26.05
CA HIS A 706 22.72 6.08 27.06
C HIS A 706 24.17 6.27 26.59
N LYS A 707 24.51 5.68 25.44
CA LYS A 707 25.80 5.79 24.74
C LYS A 707 25.53 5.95 23.24
N ALA A 708 26.59 6.02 22.43
CA ALA A 708 26.48 6.20 20.98
C ALA A 708 25.54 5.16 20.35
N ALA A 709 24.58 5.61 19.53
CA ALA A 709 23.80 4.76 18.65
C ALA A 709 24.61 4.56 17.36
N VAL A 710 24.88 3.31 16.99
CA VAL A 710 25.88 2.98 15.97
C VAL A 710 25.23 2.37 14.73
N CYS A 711 24.11 1.67 14.89
CA CYS A 711 23.42 1.03 13.77
C CYS A 711 21.92 1.23 13.84
N VAL A 712 21.30 1.24 12.66
CA VAL A 712 19.86 1.36 12.48
C VAL A 712 19.40 0.32 11.45
N ALA A 713 18.25 -0.29 11.70
CA ALA A 713 17.54 -1.10 10.72
C ALA A 713 16.09 -0.63 10.65
N LEU A 714 15.63 -0.36 9.44
CA LEU A 714 14.25 -0.03 9.14
C LEU A 714 13.73 -1.07 8.14
N ASN A 715 12.58 -1.64 8.43
CA ASN A 715 11.83 -2.44 7.47
C ASN A 715 10.36 -2.05 7.52
N ASP A 716 9.95 -1.24 6.55
CA ASP A 716 8.60 -0.76 6.29
C ASP A 716 7.97 -1.40 5.03
N LEU A 717 8.70 -2.28 4.33
CA LEU A 717 8.19 -3.03 3.18
C LEU A 717 6.99 -3.89 3.59
N SER A 718 5.82 -3.73 2.98
CA SER A 718 4.71 -4.65 3.24
C SER A 718 5.16 -6.09 2.91
N VAL A 719 4.97 -7.02 3.85
CA VAL A 719 5.34 -8.44 3.66
C VAL A 719 4.43 -9.00 2.57
N GLY A 720 4.88 -8.93 1.32
CA GLY A 720 4.09 -9.25 0.14
C GLY A 720 4.83 -9.20 -1.20
N TYR A 721 6.11 -8.81 -1.22
CA TYR A 721 6.92 -8.79 -2.44
C TYR A 721 8.32 -9.34 -2.17
N SER A 722 8.56 -10.56 -2.65
CA SER A 722 9.90 -11.10 -2.93
C SER A 722 9.87 -11.76 -4.30
#